data_AF-A0A2E0ZMQ7-F1
#
_entry.id   AF-A0A2E0ZMQ7-F1
#
_cell.length_a   1.000
_cell.length_b   1.000
_cell.length_c   1.000
_cell.angle_alpha   90.00
_cell.angle_beta   90.00
_cell.angle_gamma   90.00
#
_symmetry.space_group_name_H-M   'P 1'
#
loop_
_entity.id
_entity.type
_entity.pdbx_description
1 polymer ?
#
loop_
_entity_poly.entity_id
_entity_poly.type
_entity_poly.pdbx_seq_one_letter_code
_entity_poly.pdbx_strand_id
1 'polypeptide(L)'
;MSFEWRTDEDDGWQEGPKREKTAVPQSFLRRRWRFLLVALLGIAAVWFVVQWQINQRVATATVEVESELLNTHNFVLRTAVEQDEDLFKSNLSGRDPEWGEMQKTLLNEGLLLNRPMLGWQHVPAPDPLTEEDVTITLDPTFNAAELLYPQTYAVQIPSGETEMVTLQQTAVYRLGERRWLYSPPLDDFWGDWITQGGDYLTVAYPARDREVAARLAIHLDQLVGQMCAELVDLNCDDDLRFHLRLDTDPESLLELNKIETMLTTGLRLELPAPTLVGLPTDDAGYEVLYQAYGVQLATAVIAHQIEYDCCRHQLFFRALRDHQLAQLDLQAWPLTEEMYSQALTNGFDGDVTRHWTRRWEEAPPQFLQVWVVKDPDPIWQQVYMLIEFLTAQEATVSPTEMMRLMDRNSFHGWARDVLSGNYYQNVFATQFLEYIYAQTSAGQLAEPPIPLPKGSITLVCENYANNGPESQVFTFDLSTGDWTERFAGQFTDVYVTTTDGEHFVVSEYGYDVPDNTYKFSLVTEDSVQLLEEAEIEAQAEHGINYFLIDKVAGYLMRYEYEFRDGQTYPVSMSLRQLDCASDNCPEIPLDGWPIFSPDRRLLLVRVAPELTASAESAVSAEPQNEFYVLSLDGQLRQSVGQGDVGFWLTEDTYGLATMGSNGWELVTAVLPHNQPRFLLNEADLLAEIPAEERPDNLIINQVMVNPTNAQETLLHAREGVTSGSFGPDDPSYLFKLTLTADLASVDEIELLRMDSFSGVVGFSPDGRFIIVGNYGYSGPSVTWYLLDQETGQTSEPIITQGYNLSWSPDGQWFIQDTDNYLLLTAPAYEYQHFIPHGFDSCPQVILSVDE
;
A
#
# COMPACT_ATOMS: atom_id res chain seq x y z
N MET A 1 -27.97 -9.85 80.83
CA MET A 1 -28.69 -9.35 79.64
C MET A 1 -28.04 -10.03 78.45
N SER A 2 -28.31 -11.29 78.08
CA SER A 2 -29.41 -12.26 78.35
C SER A 2 -30.71 -12.10 77.55
N PHE A 3 -31.31 -13.26 77.23
CA PHE A 3 -32.43 -13.59 76.32
C PHE A 3 -32.04 -13.66 74.82
N GLU A 4 -32.24 -14.73 74.03
CA GLU A 4 -33.04 -16.00 74.04
C GLU A 4 -34.29 -15.97 73.14
N TRP A 5 -34.48 -17.04 72.33
CA TRP A 5 -35.77 -17.53 71.84
C TRP A 5 -35.76 -19.07 71.63
N ARG A 6 -36.96 -19.69 71.71
CA ARG A 6 -37.30 -21.15 71.77
C ARG A 6 -38.82 -21.34 71.49
N THR A 7 -39.39 -22.54 71.34
CA THR A 7 -38.86 -23.93 71.45
C THR A 7 -38.47 -24.49 70.07
N ASP A 8 -38.80 -25.64 69.45
CA ASP A 8 -39.65 -26.85 69.63
C ASP A 8 -38.78 -28.05 69.15
N GLU A 9 -38.74 -29.27 69.72
CA GLU A 9 -39.75 -30.32 69.99
C GLU A 9 -40.20 -31.09 68.71
N ASP A 10 -40.28 -32.43 68.68
CA ASP A 10 -40.48 -33.38 69.79
C ASP A 10 -39.67 -34.71 69.66
N ASP A 11 -39.67 -35.51 70.73
CA ASP A 11 -38.83 -36.69 70.97
C ASP A 11 -39.62 -38.03 70.94
N GLY A 12 -38.92 -39.16 70.98
CA GLY A 12 -39.36 -40.46 71.52
C GLY A 12 -40.72 -41.09 71.13
N TRP A 13 -40.67 -42.14 70.30
CA TRP A 13 -41.72 -43.20 70.30
C TRP A 13 -41.33 -44.37 71.21
N GLN A 14 -41.87 -44.41 72.43
CA GLN A 14 -41.82 -45.59 73.31
C GLN A 14 -43.19 -46.28 73.50
N GLU A 15 -43.13 -47.61 73.49
CA GLU A 15 -44.13 -48.64 73.82
C GLU A 15 -45.59 -48.24 74.15
N GLY A 16 -46.50 -48.55 73.21
CA GLY A 16 -47.89 -48.90 73.55
C GLY A 16 -47.99 -50.29 74.23
N PRO A 17 -49.02 -50.54 75.05
CA PRO A 17 -48.99 -51.61 76.04
C PRO A 17 -49.16 -53.04 75.50
N LYS A 18 -48.54 -54.00 76.21
CA LYS A 18 -48.70 -55.45 76.01
C LYS A 18 -50.17 -55.88 76.02
N ARG A 19 -50.57 -56.68 75.03
CA ARG A 19 -51.77 -57.55 75.11
C ARG A 19 -51.35 -59.02 75.23
N GLU A 20 -52.04 -59.74 76.09
CA GLU A 20 -51.75 -61.15 76.35
C GLU A 20 -52.31 -62.11 75.29
N LYS A 21 -51.90 -63.37 75.41
CA LYS A 21 -52.16 -64.46 74.46
C LYS A 21 -53.64 -64.88 74.47
N THR A 22 -54.21 -65.04 73.28
CA THR A 22 -55.28 -66.03 73.02
C THR A 22 -54.90 -66.89 71.81
N ALA A 23 -55.47 -68.09 71.70
CA ALA A 23 -54.95 -69.14 70.82
C ALA A 23 -55.86 -69.44 69.62
N VAL A 24 -55.23 -69.75 68.47
CA VAL A 24 -55.51 -70.87 67.54
C VAL A 24 -57.02 -71.18 67.26
N PRO A 25 -57.52 -71.04 66.00
CA PRO A 25 -57.12 -72.03 64.98
C PRO A 25 -57.05 -71.61 63.49
N GLN A 26 -56.09 -72.27 62.79
CA GLN A 26 -56.11 -72.84 61.43
C GLN A 26 -56.66 -72.12 60.16
N SER A 27 -55.99 -72.48 59.05
CA SER A 27 -56.44 -72.53 57.63
C SER A 27 -56.19 -71.32 56.69
N PHE A 28 -56.37 -71.57 55.38
CA PHE A 28 -56.20 -70.66 54.23
C PHE A 28 -54.79 -70.23 53.77
N LEU A 29 -53.84 -71.18 53.74
CA LEU A 29 -52.47 -71.02 53.23
C LEU A 29 -52.34 -70.75 51.70
N ARG A 30 -53.45 -70.58 50.94
CA ARG A 30 -53.42 -70.43 49.46
C ARG A 30 -53.46 -68.97 48.95
N ARG A 31 -53.62 -67.98 49.83
CA ARG A 31 -53.68 -66.54 49.46
C ARG A 31 -52.32 -65.81 49.55
N ARG A 32 -51.39 -66.30 50.38
CA ARG A 32 -50.16 -65.58 50.75
C ARG A 32 -49.10 -65.48 49.63
N TRP A 33 -48.97 -66.50 48.78
CA TRP A 33 -48.04 -66.46 47.63
C TRP A 33 -48.42 -65.37 46.61
N ARG A 34 -49.71 -65.13 46.37
CA ARG A 34 -50.15 -64.00 45.53
C ARG A 34 -49.79 -62.65 46.16
N PHE A 35 -49.89 -62.51 47.48
CA PHE A 35 -49.45 -61.30 48.17
C PHE A 35 -47.93 -61.09 48.13
N LEU A 36 -47.12 -62.15 48.27
CA LEU A 36 -45.66 -62.02 48.14
C LEU A 36 -45.24 -61.68 46.70
N LEU A 37 -45.86 -62.29 45.69
CA LEU A 37 -45.56 -62.01 44.28
C LEU A 37 -46.04 -60.59 43.88
N VAL A 38 -47.20 -60.14 44.38
CA VAL A 38 -47.66 -58.75 44.23
C VAL A 38 -46.78 -57.76 45.01
N ALA A 39 -46.24 -58.13 46.18
CA ALA A 39 -45.30 -57.29 46.91
C ALA A 39 -43.94 -57.18 46.19
N LEU A 40 -43.42 -58.27 45.63
CA LEU A 40 -42.19 -58.25 44.82
C LEU A 40 -42.38 -57.49 43.51
N LEU A 41 -43.51 -57.68 42.82
CA LEU A 41 -43.87 -56.86 41.65
C LEU A 41 -44.10 -55.40 42.03
N GLY A 42 -44.64 -55.11 43.23
CA GLY A 42 -44.78 -53.75 43.75
C GLY A 42 -43.43 -53.10 44.03
N ILE A 43 -42.50 -53.81 44.66
CA ILE A 43 -41.12 -53.33 44.89
C ILE A 43 -40.39 -53.15 43.57
N ALA A 44 -40.50 -54.10 42.63
CA ALA A 44 -39.88 -53.99 41.30
C ALA A 44 -40.49 -52.85 40.47
N ALA A 45 -41.80 -52.62 40.54
CA ALA A 45 -42.46 -51.50 39.88
C ALA A 45 -42.11 -50.16 40.53
N VAL A 46 -42.02 -50.08 41.86
CA VAL A 46 -41.53 -48.88 42.56
C VAL A 46 -40.08 -48.61 42.22
N TRP A 47 -39.22 -49.63 42.20
CA TRP A 47 -37.81 -49.49 41.79
C TRP A 47 -37.70 -49.05 40.32
N PHE A 48 -38.49 -49.62 39.42
CA PHE A 48 -38.55 -49.22 38.00
C PHE A 48 -39.07 -47.78 37.83
N VAL A 49 -40.09 -47.37 38.58
CA VAL A 49 -40.60 -45.99 38.56
C VAL A 49 -39.60 -45.01 39.16
N VAL A 50 -38.89 -45.38 40.22
CA VAL A 50 -37.80 -44.57 40.80
C VAL A 50 -36.64 -44.46 39.82
N GLN A 51 -36.20 -45.56 39.19
CA GLN A 51 -35.15 -45.53 38.19
C GLN A 51 -35.58 -44.73 36.95
N TRP A 52 -36.83 -44.84 36.51
CA TRP A 52 -37.39 -44.03 35.44
C TRP A 52 -37.44 -42.53 35.81
N GLN A 53 -37.85 -42.18 37.04
CA GLN A 53 -37.81 -40.79 37.53
C GLN A 53 -36.39 -40.25 37.69
N ILE A 54 -35.42 -41.09 38.10
CA ILE A 54 -34.00 -40.71 38.13
C ILE A 54 -33.49 -40.47 36.71
N ASN A 55 -33.70 -41.42 35.79
CA ASN A 55 -33.27 -41.28 34.40
C ASN A 55 -33.92 -40.07 33.70
N GLN A 56 -35.21 -39.78 33.97
CA GLN A 56 -35.89 -38.58 33.47
C GLN A 56 -35.29 -37.30 34.05
N ARG A 57 -35.04 -37.24 35.37
CA ARG A 57 -34.41 -36.07 36.01
C ARG A 57 -32.99 -35.83 35.55
N VAL A 58 -32.20 -36.90 35.37
CA VAL A 58 -30.85 -36.82 34.80
C VAL A 58 -30.94 -36.29 33.37
N ALA A 59 -31.80 -36.86 32.51
CA ALA A 59 -31.95 -36.37 31.14
C ALA A 59 -32.38 -34.90 31.05
N THR A 60 -33.31 -34.44 31.90
CA THR A 60 -33.69 -33.02 31.96
C THR A 60 -32.54 -32.13 32.45
N ALA A 61 -31.85 -32.53 33.51
CA ALA A 61 -30.71 -31.77 34.03
C ALA A 61 -29.51 -31.75 33.05
N THR A 62 -29.31 -32.82 32.28
CA THR A 62 -28.32 -32.89 31.19
C THR A 62 -28.63 -31.84 30.12
N VAL A 63 -29.85 -31.81 29.58
CA VAL A 63 -30.25 -30.82 28.55
C VAL A 63 -30.21 -29.38 29.10
N GLU A 64 -30.64 -29.16 30.36
CA GLU A 64 -30.54 -27.84 31.00
C GLU A 64 -29.07 -27.36 31.12
N VAL A 65 -28.14 -28.26 31.46
CA VAL A 65 -26.70 -27.97 31.56
C VAL A 65 -26.04 -27.80 30.18
N GLU A 66 -26.37 -28.64 29.21
CA GLU A 66 -25.86 -28.55 27.82
C GLU A 66 -26.27 -27.21 27.18
N SER A 67 -27.51 -26.79 27.40
CA SER A 67 -28.00 -25.48 26.95
C SER A 67 -27.33 -24.31 27.69
N GLU A 68 -27.11 -24.40 29.02
CA GLU A 68 -26.36 -23.36 29.76
C GLU A 68 -24.90 -23.24 29.26
N LEU A 69 -24.24 -24.37 29.01
CA LEU A 69 -22.88 -24.45 28.46
C LEU A 69 -22.80 -23.83 27.06
N LEU A 70 -23.71 -24.19 26.15
CA LEU A 70 -23.74 -23.67 24.79
C LEU A 70 -24.00 -22.16 24.76
N ASN A 71 -24.92 -21.65 25.59
CA ASN A 71 -25.15 -20.21 25.74
C ASN A 71 -23.91 -19.49 26.31
N THR A 72 -23.22 -20.11 27.28
CA THR A 72 -21.97 -19.56 27.85
C THR A 72 -20.84 -19.55 26.82
N HIS A 73 -20.74 -20.59 25.99
CA HIS A 73 -19.73 -20.72 24.95
C HIS A 73 -19.95 -19.73 23.80
N ASN A 74 -21.20 -19.59 23.31
CA ASN A 74 -21.57 -18.57 22.33
C ASN A 74 -21.30 -17.14 22.83
N PHE A 75 -21.47 -16.87 24.13
CA PHE A 75 -21.06 -15.60 24.72
C PHE A 75 -19.54 -15.40 24.67
N VAL A 76 -18.76 -16.43 25.02
CA VAL A 76 -17.29 -16.39 24.98
C VAL A 76 -16.77 -16.17 23.55
N LEU A 77 -17.27 -16.91 22.56
CA LEU A 77 -16.92 -16.72 21.15
C LEU A 77 -17.26 -15.31 20.67
N ARG A 78 -18.45 -14.79 21.02
CA ARG A 78 -18.84 -13.42 20.70
C ARG A 78 -17.85 -12.40 21.29
N THR A 79 -17.52 -12.49 22.58
CA THR A 79 -16.54 -11.57 23.20
C THR A 79 -15.14 -11.69 22.61
N ALA A 80 -14.79 -12.85 22.05
CA ALA A 80 -13.52 -13.08 21.37
C ALA A 80 -13.49 -12.48 19.93
N VAL A 81 -14.62 -12.46 19.22
CA VAL A 81 -14.78 -11.73 17.95
C VAL A 81 -14.86 -10.22 18.16
N GLU A 82 -15.53 -9.77 19.23
CA GLU A 82 -15.66 -8.35 19.60
C GLU A 82 -14.43 -7.78 20.35
N GLN A 83 -13.42 -8.61 20.66
CA GLN A 83 -12.19 -8.27 21.40
C GLN A 83 -12.41 -7.58 22.77
N ASP A 84 -13.50 -7.91 23.48
CA ASP A 84 -13.85 -7.31 24.76
C ASP A 84 -13.20 -8.06 25.94
N GLU A 85 -12.05 -7.57 26.44
CA GLU A 85 -11.37 -8.19 27.61
C GLU A 85 -12.28 -8.24 28.83
N ASP A 86 -13.01 -7.16 29.17
CA ASP A 86 -13.78 -7.09 30.41
C ASP A 86 -14.94 -8.09 30.46
N LEU A 87 -15.67 -8.27 29.34
CA LEU A 87 -16.72 -9.27 29.22
C LEU A 87 -16.15 -10.70 29.14
N PHE A 88 -15.08 -10.92 28.35
CA PHE A 88 -14.41 -12.22 28.21
C PHE A 88 -13.87 -12.71 29.56
N LYS A 89 -13.06 -11.87 30.23
CA LYS A 89 -12.47 -12.09 31.57
C LYS A 89 -13.49 -12.46 32.62
N SER A 90 -14.72 -11.94 32.54
CA SER A 90 -15.78 -12.30 33.48
C SER A 90 -16.10 -13.80 33.44
N ASN A 91 -15.94 -14.46 32.29
CA ASN A 91 -16.24 -15.87 32.06
C ASN A 91 -15.03 -16.80 32.27
N LEU A 92 -13.84 -16.25 32.55
CA LEU A 92 -12.65 -17.04 32.84
C LEU A 92 -12.68 -17.63 34.26
N SER A 93 -12.07 -18.80 34.40
CA SER A 93 -11.99 -19.55 35.65
C SER A 93 -10.75 -19.15 36.45
N GLY A 94 -10.95 -18.33 37.50
CA GLY A 94 -9.90 -17.93 38.45
C GLY A 94 -9.34 -19.05 39.34
N ARG A 95 -9.35 -20.31 38.86
CA ARG A 95 -8.68 -21.46 39.48
C ARG A 95 -7.19 -21.51 39.15
N ASP A 96 -6.84 -20.99 37.98
CA ASP A 96 -5.46 -20.85 37.48
C ASP A 96 -5.28 -19.41 37.00
N PRO A 97 -4.54 -18.56 37.75
CA PRO A 97 -4.30 -17.17 37.36
C PRO A 97 -3.36 -17.03 36.15
N GLU A 98 -2.43 -17.96 35.95
CA GLU A 98 -1.39 -17.84 34.93
C GLU A 98 -1.98 -18.20 33.56
N TRP A 99 -2.73 -19.31 33.47
CA TRP A 99 -3.58 -19.61 32.32
C TRP A 99 -4.62 -18.50 32.06
N GLY A 100 -5.22 -17.96 33.12
CA GLY A 100 -6.23 -16.91 33.04
C GLY A 100 -5.72 -15.58 32.48
N GLU A 101 -4.47 -15.19 32.78
CA GLU A 101 -3.83 -14.05 32.12
C GLU A 101 -3.41 -14.39 30.69
N MET A 102 -2.88 -15.59 30.43
CA MET A 102 -2.49 -16.04 29.09
C MET A 102 -3.64 -15.99 28.07
N GLN A 103 -4.84 -16.43 28.46
CA GLN A 103 -6.03 -16.34 27.58
C GLN A 103 -6.42 -14.89 27.23
N LYS A 104 -6.11 -13.92 28.09
CA LYS A 104 -6.36 -12.48 27.82
C LYS A 104 -5.27 -11.87 26.95
N THR A 105 -4.01 -12.29 27.11
CA THR A 105 -2.95 -11.90 26.17
C THR A 105 -3.29 -12.41 24.77
N LEU A 106 -3.69 -13.68 24.63
CA LEU A 106 -4.16 -14.24 23.35
C LEU A 106 -5.36 -13.46 22.77
N LEU A 107 -6.30 -12.99 23.60
CA LEU A 107 -7.40 -12.14 23.14
C LEU A 107 -6.90 -10.79 22.61
N ASN A 108 -6.07 -10.10 23.39
CA ASN A 108 -5.64 -8.73 23.12
C ASN A 108 -4.67 -8.65 21.92
N GLU A 109 -3.89 -9.71 21.68
CA GLU A 109 -3.06 -9.87 20.46
C GLU A 109 -3.89 -10.39 19.25
N GLY A 110 -5.20 -10.64 19.41
CA GLY A 110 -6.08 -11.18 18.36
C GLY A 110 -5.88 -12.67 18.03
N LEU A 111 -4.94 -13.32 18.71
CA LEU A 111 -4.49 -14.71 18.52
C LEU A 111 -5.42 -15.77 19.15
N LEU A 112 -6.42 -15.39 19.95
CA LEU A 112 -7.35 -16.33 20.57
C LEU A 112 -8.16 -17.12 19.53
N LEU A 113 -8.66 -16.45 18.49
CA LEU A 113 -9.40 -17.07 17.39
C LEU A 113 -8.59 -17.22 16.10
N ASN A 114 -7.83 -16.18 15.69
CA ASN A 114 -7.00 -16.24 14.49
C ASN A 114 -5.74 -17.10 14.72
N ARG A 115 -5.10 -17.56 13.63
CA ARG A 115 -3.77 -18.20 13.68
C ARG A 115 -2.87 -17.60 12.57
N PRO A 116 -2.58 -16.28 12.61
CA PRO A 116 -1.84 -15.60 11.54
C PRO A 116 -0.42 -16.16 11.33
N MET A 117 0.21 -16.68 12.40
CA MET A 117 1.53 -17.35 12.32
C MET A 117 1.50 -18.70 11.60
N LEU A 118 0.31 -19.24 11.33
CA LEU A 118 0.09 -20.44 10.53
C LEU A 118 -0.46 -20.09 9.13
N GLY A 119 -0.66 -18.80 8.83
CA GLY A 119 -1.32 -18.32 7.61
C GLY A 119 -2.85 -18.35 7.66
N TRP A 120 -3.49 -18.53 8.83
CA TRP A 120 -4.94 -18.75 8.92
C TRP A 120 -5.68 -17.56 9.55
N GLN A 121 -6.66 -17.04 8.82
CA GLN A 121 -7.59 -16.00 9.31
C GLN A 121 -8.90 -16.66 9.76
N HIS A 122 -9.38 -16.33 10.96
CA HIS A 122 -10.68 -16.86 11.43
C HIS A 122 -11.84 -16.19 10.69
N VAL A 123 -12.81 -16.99 10.24
CA VAL A 123 -14.04 -16.51 9.62
C VAL A 123 -15.21 -16.73 10.57
N PRO A 124 -15.77 -15.67 11.19
CA PRO A 124 -16.88 -15.81 12.13
C PRO A 124 -18.12 -16.46 11.51
N ALA A 125 -18.74 -17.38 12.25
CA ALA A 125 -20.05 -17.93 11.89
C ALA A 125 -21.12 -16.82 11.89
N PRO A 126 -22.06 -16.81 10.92
CA PRO A 126 -23.10 -15.78 10.84
C PRO A 126 -24.19 -15.92 11.91
N ASP A 127 -24.40 -17.13 12.41
CA ASP A 127 -25.36 -17.49 13.46
C ASP A 127 -24.62 -18.14 14.66
N PRO A 128 -25.14 -18.05 15.90
CA PRO A 128 -24.57 -18.75 17.05
C PRO A 128 -24.67 -20.28 16.92
N LEU A 129 -23.69 -21.00 17.49
CA LEU A 129 -23.66 -22.46 17.48
C LEU A 129 -24.91 -23.07 18.16
N THR A 130 -25.41 -24.16 17.58
CA THR A 130 -26.58 -24.91 18.06
C THR A 130 -26.19 -26.26 18.69
N GLU A 131 -27.18 -26.96 19.26
CA GLU A 131 -27.01 -28.32 19.82
C GLU A 131 -26.69 -29.37 18.73
N GLU A 132 -26.87 -29.07 17.44
CA GLU A 132 -26.50 -29.96 16.32
C GLU A 132 -25.05 -29.74 15.84
N ASP A 133 -24.43 -28.59 16.18
CA ASP A 133 -23.07 -28.22 15.74
C ASP A 133 -21.97 -28.66 16.73
N VAL A 134 -22.32 -28.92 17.99
CA VAL A 134 -21.36 -29.17 19.08
C VAL A 134 -21.48 -30.58 19.66
N THR A 135 -20.39 -31.08 20.26
CA THR A 135 -20.42 -32.29 21.09
C THR A 135 -20.00 -31.94 22.52
N ILE A 136 -20.91 -32.09 23.47
CA ILE A 136 -20.67 -31.84 24.90
C ILE A 136 -20.50 -33.17 25.64
N THR A 137 -19.41 -33.30 26.39
CA THR A 137 -19.14 -34.44 27.29
C THR A 137 -19.09 -33.94 28.73
N LEU A 138 -20.05 -34.38 29.55
CA LEU A 138 -20.17 -33.99 30.96
C LEU A 138 -19.45 -34.99 31.89
N ASP A 139 -18.74 -34.48 32.89
CA ASP A 139 -18.24 -35.29 34.00
C ASP A 139 -19.41 -35.89 34.81
N PRO A 140 -19.30 -37.14 35.34
CA PRO A 140 -20.38 -37.79 36.10
C PRO A 140 -20.91 -37.05 37.33
N THR A 141 -20.22 -36.01 37.81
CA THR A 141 -20.65 -35.14 38.91
C THR A 141 -21.30 -33.83 38.45
N PHE A 142 -21.35 -33.55 37.15
CA PHE A 142 -21.86 -32.32 36.54
C PHE A 142 -21.11 -31.03 36.97
N ASN A 143 -19.83 -31.13 37.35
CA ASN A 143 -18.99 -29.98 37.73
C ASN A 143 -17.92 -29.60 36.68
N ALA A 144 -17.76 -30.40 35.63
CA ALA A 144 -16.85 -30.17 34.52
C ALA A 144 -17.48 -30.66 33.22
N ALA A 145 -17.13 -30.01 32.11
CA ALA A 145 -17.57 -30.34 30.77
C ALA A 145 -16.45 -30.11 29.75
N GLU A 146 -16.38 -30.96 28.74
CA GLU A 146 -15.61 -30.76 27.51
C GLU A 146 -16.60 -30.46 26.37
N LEU A 147 -16.35 -29.40 25.60
CA LEU A 147 -17.17 -28.97 24.48
C LEU A 147 -16.31 -28.94 23.22
N LEU A 148 -16.67 -29.77 22.24
CA LEU A 148 -16.07 -29.79 20.91
C LEU A 148 -16.94 -28.99 19.94
N TYR A 149 -16.35 -28.10 19.16
CA TYR A 149 -17.07 -27.21 18.23
C TYR A 149 -16.26 -26.97 16.93
N PRO A 150 -16.93 -26.73 15.79
CA PRO A 150 -16.26 -26.34 14.55
C PRO A 150 -15.81 -24.87 14.62
N GLN A 151 -14.64 -24.57 14.06
CA GLN A 151 -14.18 -23.22 13.77
C GLN A 151 -13.59 -23.15 12.36
N THR A 152 -14.05 -22.18 11.58
CA THR A 152 -13.71 -22.03 10.17
C THR A 152 -12.59 -21.02 9.96
N TYR A 153 -11.66 -21.35 9.08
CA TYR A 153 -10.52 -20.53 8.70
C TYR A 153 -10.47 -20.33 7.19
N ALA A 154 -10.11 -19.11 6.77
CA ALA A 154 -9.59 -18.84 5.44
C ALA A 154 -8.07 -19.05 5.46
N VAL A 155 -7.56 -19.83 4.50
CA VAL A 155 -6.14 -20.21 4.40
C VAL A 155 -5.70 -20.11 2.95
N GLN A 156 -4.53 -19.53 2.68
CA GLN A 156 -3.95 -19.57 1.34
C GLN A 156 -3.19 -20.89 1.15
N ILE A 157 -3.62 -21.69 0.17
CA ILE A 157 -2.98 -22.97 -0.18
C ILE A 157 -1.83 -22.74 -1.18
N PRO A 158 -0.91 -23.72 -1.40
CA PRO A 158 0.27 -23.54 -2.24
C PRO A 158 0.02 -23.12 -3.70
N SER A 159 -1.19 -23.29 -4.23
CA SER A 159 -1.60 -22.76 -5.55
C SER A 159 -1.81 -21.24 -5.58
N GLY A 160 -1.75 -20.56 -4.44
CA GLY A 160 -2.08 -19.14 -4.27
C GLY A 160 -3.57 -18.86 -4.04
N GLU A 161 -4.44 -19.86 -4.20
CA GLU A 161 -5.89 -19.74 -3.95
C GLU A 161 -6.21 -19.74 -2.43
N THR A 162 -7.34 -19.13 -2.06
CA THR A 162 -7.84 -19.16 -0.66
C THR A 162 -8.87 -20.26 -0.48
N GLU A 163 -8.55 -21.27 0.32
CA GLU A 163 -9.48 -22.34 0.73
C GLU A 163 -10.13 -22.03 2.10
N MET A 164 -11.31 -22.61 2.33
CA MET A 164 -12.10 -22.46 3.55
C MET A 164 -12.16 -23.79 4.31
N VAL A 165 -11.43 -23.88 5.42
CA VAL A 165 -11.16 -25.12 6.16
C VAL A 165 -11.79 -25.07 7.55
N THR A 166 -12.41 -26.18 7.98
CA THR A 166 -13.04 -26.31 9.30
C THR A 166 -12.21 -27.22 10.20
N LEU A 167 -11.83 -26.71 11.37
CA LEU A 167 -11.12 -27.47 12.40
C LEU A 167 -12.01 -27.62 13.64
N GLN A 168 -11.91 -28.76 14.33
CA GLN A 168 -12.60 -29.02 15.58
C GLN A 168 -11.79 -28.51 16.76
N GLN A 169 -12.29 -27.47 17.42
CA GLN A 169 -11.72 -26.89 18.62
C GLN A 169 -12.24 -27.58 19.88
N THR A 170 -11.45 -27.55 20.96
CA THR A 170 -11.85 -28.07 22.29
C THR A 170 -11.89 -26.94 23.32
N ALA A 171 -13.05 -26.73 23.95
CA ALA A 171 -13.19 -25.83 25.10
C ALA A 171 -13.53 -26.62 26.38
N VAL A 172 -12.83 -26.33 27.49
CA VAL A 172 -13.07 -26.96 28.79
C VAL A 172 -13.80 -25.98 29.70
N TYR A 173 -14.90 -26.43 30.30
CA TYR A 173 -15.73 -25.66 31.21
C TYR A 173 -15.81 -26.31 32.59
N ARG A 174 -15.87 -25.48 33.64
CA ARG A 174 -16.07 -25.95 35.03
C ARG A 174 -17.10 -25.10 35.73
N LEU A 175 -17.88 -25.72 36.59
CA LEU A 175 -18.90 -25.02 37.37
C LEU A 175 -18.23 -24.15 38.44
N GLY A 176 -18.55 -22.86 38.44
CA GLY A 176 -18.22 -21.91 39.51
C GLY A 176 -19.31 -21.87 40.58
N GLU A 177 -19.38 -20.79 41.39
CA GLU A 177 -20.44 -20.67 42.40
C GLU A 177 -21.86 -20.50 41.82
N ARG A 178 -21.98 -20.03 40.56
CA ARG A 178 -23.26 -19.56 39.98
C ARG A 178 -23.43 -19.72 38.45
N ARG A 179 -22.37 -20.10 37.73
CA ARG A 179 -22.36 -20.31 36.28
C ARG A 179 -21.20 -21.21 35.88
N TRP A 180 -21.21 -21.73 34.67
CA TRP A 180 -20.03 -22.29 34.02
C TRP A 180 -18.99 -21.21 33.72
N LEU A 181 -17.71 -21.58 33.78
CA LEU A 181 -16.56 -20.72 33.47
C LEU A 181 -15.59 -21.46 32.55
N TYR A 182 -15.11 -20.78 31.51
CA TYR A 182 -14.07 -21.28 30.61
C TYR A 182 -12.79 -21.48 31.43
N SER A 183 -12.23 -22.69 31.39
CA SER A 183 -11.30 -23.21 32.38
C SER A 183 -10.14 -23.95 31.72
N PRO A 184 -8.97 -24.05 32.37
CA PRO A 184 -7.91 -24.90 31.87
C PRO A 184 -8.33 -26.39 31.86
N PRO A 185 -7.77 -27.18 30.93
CA PRO A 185 -7.70 -28.63 31.07
C PRO A 185 -6.93 -29.02 32.36
N LEU A 186 -7.01 -30.30 32.74
CA LEU A 186 -6.17 -30.88 33.80
C LEU A 186 -5.18 -31.84 33.15
N ASP A 187 -4.11 -32.23 33.86
CA ASP A 187 -3.09 -33.16 33.37
C ASP A 187 -3.70 -34.43 32.72
N ASP A 188 -4.72 -35.00 33.37
CA ASP A 188 -5.47 -36.19 32.92
C ASP A 188 -6.19 -36.03 31.56
N PHE A 189 -6.46 -34.80 31.10
CA PHE A 189 -7.10 -34.53 29.79
C PHE A 189 -6.13 -34.74 28.63
N TRP A 190 -4.84 -34.43 28.83
CA TRP A 190 -3.78 -34.61 27.84
C TRP A 190 -3.27 -36.05 27.80
N GLY A 191 -3.23 -36.70 28.97
CA GLY A 191 -2.73 -38.06 29.16
C GLY A 191 -1.20 -38.15 29.11
N ASP A 192 -0.68 -39.38 29.10
CA ASP A 192 0.77 -39.64 29.09
C ASP A 192 1.46 -39.00 27.86
N TRP A 193 2.66 -38.45 28.08
CA TRP A 193 3.52 -38.01 26.97
C TRP A 193 4.06 -39.20 26.17
N ILE A 194 3.97 -39.11 24.85
CA ILE A 194 4.47 -40.08 23.88
C ILE A 194 5.67 -39.46 23.16
N THR A 195 6.62 -40.30 22.74
CA THR A 195 7.73 -39.90 21.88
C THR A 195 7.87 -40.87 20.71
N GLN A 196 7.90 -40.33 19.49
CA GLN A 196 8.09 -41.07 18.24
C GLN A 196 9.34 -40.52 17.55
N GLY A 197 10.30 -41.39 17.21
CA GLY A 197 11.50 -41.03 16.44
C GLY A 197 11.42 -41.57 15.02
N GLY A 198 11.68 -40.71 14.06
CA GLY A 198 11.97 -41.04 12.66
C GLY A 198 13.47 -41.01 12.37
N ASP A 199 13.85 -40.81 11.11
CA ASP A 199 15.24 -40.81 10.67
C ASP A 199 15.95 -39.47 10.93
N TYR A 200 15.23 -38.34 10.96
CA TYR A 200 15.74 -36.98 11.24
C TYR A 200 15.03 -36.30 12.41
N LEU A 201 13.76 -36.60 12.65
CA LEU A 201 12.88 -35.90 13.59
C LEU A 201 12.44 -36.81 14.75
N THR A 202 12.53 -36.31 15.98
CA THR A 202 11.91 -36.91 17.16
C THR A 202 10.78 -36.02 17.66
N VAL A 203 9.54 -36.49 17.56
CA VAL A 203 8.34 -35.75 18.00
C VAL A 203 7.87 -36.25 19.36
N ALA A 204 7.67 -35.34 20.31
CA ALA A 204 7.03 -35.59 21.60
C ALA A 204 5.66 -34.91 21.68
N TYR A 205 4.62 -35.66 22.06
CA TYR A 205 3.22 -35.20 21.99
C TYR A 205 2.33 -35.84 23.08
N PRO A 206 1.23 -35.20 23.49
CA PRO A 206 0.28 -35.76 24.46
C PRO A 206 -0.50 -36.95 23.88
N ALA A 207 -0.86 -37.93 24.73
CA ALA A 207 -1.59 -39.13 24.29
C ALA A 207 -2.97 -38.83 23.66
N ARG A 208 -3.59 -37.69 24.00
CA ARG A 208 -4.84 -37.20 23.37
C ARG A 208 -4.70 -37.04 21.86
N ASP A 209 -3.64 -36.39 21.40
CA ASP A 209 -3.47 -36.02 19.98
C ASP A 209 -2.85 -37.13 19.12
N ARG A 210 -2.73 -38.36 19.66
CA ARG A 210 -1.96 -39.47 19.08
C ARG A 210 -2.28 -39.77 17.60
N GLU A 211 -3.54 -39.70 17.20
CA GLU A 211 -3.95 -40.05 15.83
C GLU A 211 -3.40 -39.06 14.79
N VAL A 212 -3.53 -37.76 15.09
CA VAL A 212 -3.03 -36.68 14.22
C VAL A 212 -1.52 -36.53 14.36
N ALA A 213 -1.00 -36.50 15.59
CA ALA A 213 0.41 -36.29 15.88
C ALA A 213 1.31 -37.43 15.36
N ALA A 214 0.83 -38.69 15.33
CA ALA A 214 1.60 -39.80 14.74
C ALA A 214 1.68 -39.75 13.21
N ARG A 215 0.64 -39.23 12.52
CA ARG A 215 0.65 -38.97 11.06
C ARG A 215 1.59 -37.80 10.75
N LEU A 216 1.44 -36.68 11.47
CA LEU A 216 2.33 -35.51 11.39
C LEU A 216 3.79 -35.90 11.62
N ALA A 217 4.09 -36.69 12.65
CA ALA A 217 5.46 -37.09 12.96
C ALA A 217 6.13 -37.96 11.87
N ILE A 218 5.35 -38.61 10.99
CA ILE A 218 5.88 -39.32 9.82
C ILE A 218 6.05 -38.34 8.65
N HIS A 219 5.05 -37.50 8.37
CA HIS A 219 5.09 -36.56 7.24
C HIS A 219 6.14 -35.47 7.44
N LEU A 220 6.33 -34.97 8.66
CA LEU A 220 7.35 -33.96 9.00
C LEU A 220 8.78 -34.55 8.99
N ASP A 221 8.96 -35.82 9.33
CA ASP A 221 10.26 -36.52 9.17
C ASP A 221 10.60 -36.73 7.69
N GLN A 222 9.59 -37.07 6.88
CA GLN A 222 9.70 -37.16 5.42
C GLN A 222 9.99 -35.80 4.79
N LEU A 223 9.39 -34.71 5.28
CA LEU A 223 9.67 -33.34 4.83
C LEU A 223 11.13 -32.96 5.04
N VAL A 224 11.70 -33.23 6.24
CA VAL A 224 13.13 -32.98 6.47
C VAL A 224 13.98 -33.83 5.52
N GLY A 225 13.63 -35.10 5.30
CA GLY A 225 14.30 -35.94 4.30
C GLY A 225 14.21 -35.42 2.86
N GLN A 226 13.08 -34.82 2.48
CA GLN A 226 12.88 -34.16 1.18
C GLN A 226 13.74 -32.90 1.06
N MET A 227 13.73 -32.03 2.08
CA MET A 227 14.57 -30.83 2.14
C MET A 227 16.06 -31.18 1.94
N CYS A 228 16.55 -32.21 2.64
CA CYS A 228 17.94 -32.69 2.54
C CYS A 228 18.28 -33.33 1.17
N ALA A 229 17.29 -33.63 0.32
CA ALA A 229 17.47 -34.25 -0.98
C ALA A 229 17.25 -33.29 -2.17
N GLU A 230 16.41 -32.27 -1.98
CA GLU A 230 15.96 -31.36 -3.04
C GLU A 230 16.51 -29.93 -2.90
N LEU A 231 16.74 -29.43 -1.67
CA LEU A 231 17.34 -28.11 -1.47
C LEU A 231 18.87 -28.17 -1.63
N VAL A 232 19.35 -27.61 -2.73
CA VAL A 232 20.79 -27.55 -3.07
C VAL A 232 21.59 -26.84 -1.96
N ASP A 233 22.76 -27.38 -1.63
CA ASP A 233 23.67 -26.96 -0.55
C ASP A 233 23.10 -27.00 0.89
N LEU A 234 21.93 -27.58 1.11
CA LEU A 234 21.41 -27.90 2.45
C LEU A 234 22.06 -29.18 3.00
N ASN A 235 23.31 -29.07 3.45
CA ASN A 235 24.17 -30.18 3.89
C ASN A 235 23.70 -30.85 5.20
N CYS A 236 22.66 -31.66 5.16
CA CYS A 236 22.22 -32.48 6.29
C CYS A 236 23.25 -33.58 6.61
N ASP A 237 23.88 -33.51 7.79
CA ASP A 237 24.79 -34.54 8.31
C ASP A 237 24.02 -35.81 8.74
N ASP A 238 24.67 -36.97 8.71
CA ASP A 238 24.10 -38.27 9.12
C ASP A 238 23.61 -38.26 10.59
N ASP A 239 24.24 -37.43 11.42
CA ASP A 239 23.94 -37.22 12.86
C ASP A 239 22.88 -36.11 13.14
N LEU A 240 22.35 -35.43 12.10
CA LEU A 240 21.34 -34.37 12.25
C LEU A 240 20.04 -34.89 12.90
N ARG A 241 19.70 -34.45 14.12
CA ARG A 241 18.45 -34.84 14.79
C ARG A 241 17.74 -33.65 15.45
N PHE A 242 16.53 -33.36 14.97
CA PHE A 242 15.64 -32.36 15.56
C PHE A 242 14.72 -32.98 16.60
N HIS A 243 14.40 -32.21 17.65
CA HIS A 243 13.40 -32.55 18.65
C HIS A 243 12.23 -31.57 18.57
N LEU A 244 11.10 -32.03 18.06
CA LEU A 244 9.84 -31.29 18.06
C LEU A 244 9.00 -31.68 19.28
N ARG A 245 8.56 -30.70 20.05
CA ARG A 245 7.59 -30.86 21.13
C ARG A 245 6.28 -30.19 20.74
N LEU A 246 5.20 -30.96 20.72
CA LEU A 246 3.83 -30.46 20.57
C LEU A 246 3.31 -30.11 21.98
N ASP A 247 3.43 -28.85 22.37
CA ASP A 247 3.19 -28.38 23.74
C ASP A 247 1.70 -28.19 24.06
N THR A 248 1.36 -28.44 25.31
CA THR A 248 0.03 -28.35 25.90
C THR A 248 -0.24 -26.99 26.56
N ASP A 249 0.78 -26.14 26.72
CA ASP A 249 0.64 -24.79 27.26
C ASP A 249 0.19 -23.78 26.18
N PRO A 250 -0.88 -22.99 26.39
CA PRO A 250 -1.28 -21.92 25.48
C PRO A 250 -0.22 -20.83 25.20
N GLU A 251 0.81 -20.68 26.03
CA GLU A 251 1.94 -19.77 25.74
C GLU A 251 2.65 -20.11 24.41
N SER A 252 2.63 -21.38 24.01
CA SER A 252 3.16 -21.82 22.69
C SER A 252 2.46 -21.16 21.49
N LEU A 253 1.21 -20.69 21.64
CA LEU A 253 0.52 -19.89 20.61
C LEU A 253 1.07 -18.45 20.50
N LEU A 254 1.68 -17.92 21.58
CA LEU A 254 2.39 -16.63 21.55
C LEU A 254 3.84 -16.77 21.07
N GLU A 255 4.54 -17.84 21.47
CA GLU A 255 5.94 -18.07 21.03
C GLU A 255 6.04 -18.29 19.51
N LEU A 256 5.00 -18.80 18.85
CA LEU A 256 4.91 -18.80 17.38
C LEU A 256 5.05 -17.41 16.74
N ASN A 257 4.73 -16.32 17.44
CA ASN A 257 4.92 -14.94 16.96
C ASN A 257 6.33 -14.39 17.28
N LYS A 258 7.22 -15.18 17.89
CA LYS A 258 8.57 -14.77 18.29
C LYS A 258 9.60 -15.56 17.50
N ILE A 259 9.85 -15.11 16.26
CA ILE A 259 10.80 -15.77 15.36
C ILE A 259 12.20 -15.89 15.99
N GLU A 260 12.62 -14.93 16.82
CA GLU A 260 13.89 -15.00 17.55
C GLU A 260 13.94 -16.20 18.52
N THR A 261 12.86 -16.51 19.26
CA THR A 261 12.79 -17.72 20.09
C THR A 261 12.98 -18.96 19.22
N MET A 262 12.19 -19.09 18.15
CA MET A 262 12.22 -20.26 17.25
C MET A 262 13.59 -20.49 16.60
N LEU A 263 14.27 -19.42 16.19
CA LEU A 263 15.55 -19.50 15.49
C LEU A 263 16.73 -19.74 16.44
N THR A 264 16.62 -19.33 17.71
CA THR A 264 17.71 -19.46 18.70
C THR A 264 17.70 -20.78 19.49
N THR A 265 16.60 -21.53 19.50
CA THR A 265 16.54 -22.85 20.18
C THR A 265 17.22 -23.99 19.40
N GLY A 266 17.54 -23.78 18.12
CA GLY A 266 18.34 -24.69 17.29
C GLY A 266 17.65 -26.04 17.03
N LEU A 267 18.27 -27.15 17.42
CA LEU A 267 17.74 -28.51 17.24
C LEU A 267 16.51 -28.84 18.12
N ARG A 268 15.88 -27.84 18.75
CA ARG A 268 14.66 -27.99 19.55
C ARG A 268 13.63 -26.98 19.08
N LEU A 269 12.45 -27.49 18.76
CA LEU A 269 11.31 -26.71 18.32
C LEU A 269 10.10 -27.04 19.20
N GLU A 270 9.42 -26.02 19.70
CA GLU A 270 8.23 -26.18 20.53
C GLU A 270 7.07 -25.51 19.79
N LEU A 271 6.09 -26.30 19.34
CA LEU A 271 4.90 -25.85 18.61
C LEU A 271 3.65 -26.17 19.47
N PRO A 272 2.57 -25.38 19.39
CA PRO A 272 1.31 -25.71 20.07
C PRO A 272 0.74 -27.05 19.58
N ALA A 273 0.25 -27.88 20.48
CA ALA A 273 -0.34 -29.19 20.15
C ALA A 273 -1.64 -29.06 19.32
N PRO A 274 -1.98 -30.06 18.46
CA PRO A 274 -3.18 -30.03 17.64
C PRO A 274 -4.49 -29.72 18.38
N THR A 275 -4.68 -30.19 19.63
CA THR A 275 -5.86 -29.83 20.44
C THR A 275 -5.90 -28.33 20.86
N LEU A 276 -4.78 -27.59 20.88
CA LEU A 276 -4.75 -26.13 21.09
C LEU A 276 -5.02 -25.34 19.79
N VAL A 277 -4.54 -25.86 18.67
CA VAL A 277 -4.58 -25.18 17.37
C VAL A 277 -5.94 -25.37 16.70
N GLY A 278 -6.46 -26.60 16.73
CA GLY A 278 -7.66 -27.08 16.05
C GLY A 278 -7.39 -28.46 15.44
N LEU A 279 -8.24 -29.45 15.75
CA LEU A 279 -8.10 -30.82 15.22
C LEU A 279 -8.70 -30.91 13.80
N PRO A 280 -8.05 -31.59 12.84
CA PRO A 280 -8.57 -31.76 11.49
C PRO A 280 -9.81 -32.67 11.49
N THR A 281 -10.87 -32.25 10.79
CA THR A 281 -12.10 -33.05 10.63
C THR A 281 -12.11 -33.93 9.37
N ASP A 282 -11.23 -33.63 8.41
CA ASP A 282 -11.03 -34.34 7.16
C ASP A 282 -9.55 -34.23 6.70
N ASP A 283 -9.24 -34.75 5.52
CA ASP A 283 -7.88 -34.66 4.96
C ASP A 283 -7.48 -33.23 4.57
N ALA A 284 -8.41 -32.35 4.18
CA ALA A 284 -8.07 -30.96 3.84
C ALA A 284 -7.61 -30.17 5.08
N GLY A 285 -8.34 -30.33 6.20
CA GLY A 285 -7.91 -29.82 7.49
C GLY A 285 -6.60 -30.43 7.98
N TYR A 286 -6.31 -31.69 7.64
CA TYR A 286 -5.02 -32.31 7.97
C TYR A 286 -3.88 -31.69 7.15
N GLU A 287 -4.01 -31.57 5.82
CA GLU A 287 -2.92 -31.07 4.98
C GLU A 287 -2.61 -29.59 5.29
N VAL A 288 -3.61 -28.77 5.64
CA VAL A 288 -3.42 -27.40 6.16
C VAL A 288 -2.66 -27.38 7.50
N LEU A 289 -2.97 -28.29 8.44
CA LEU A 289 -2.21 -28.43 9.69
C LEU A 289 -0.77 -28.93 9.45
N TYR A 290 -0.58 -29.82 8.48
CA TYR A 290 0.74 -30.31 8.06
C TYR A 290 1.58 -29.20 7.43
N GLN A 291 1.03 -28.42 6.48
CA GLN A 291 1.69 -27.25 5.88
C GLN A 291 2.11 -26.24 6.96
N ALA A 292 1.19 -25.89 7.88
CA ALA A 292 1.43 -24.94 8.94
C ALA A 292 2.60 -25.32 9.87
N TYR A 293 2.68 -26.57 10.32
CA TYR A 293 3.84 -27.04 11.09
C TYR A 293 5.08 -27.30 10.21
N GLY A 294 4.88 -27.67 8.94
CA GLY A 294 5.93 -27.90 7.96
C GLY A 294 6.74 -26.63 7.67
N VAL A 295 6.07 -25.49 7.48
CA VAL A 295 6.70 -24.16 7.33
C VAL A 295 7.56 -23.81 8.55
N GLN A 296 7.06 -24.01 9.77
CA GLN A 296 7.83 -23.70 10.99
C GLN A 296 9.04 -24.62 11.16
N LEU A 297 8.87 -25.93 10.94
CA LEU A 297 9.96 -26.90 10.98
C LEU A 297 11.01 -26.62 9.90
N ALA A 298 10.59 -26.42 8.66
CA ALA A 298 11.49 -26.13 7.54
C ALA A 298 12.25 -24.82 7.75
N THR A 299 11.61 -23.79 8.31
CA THR A 299 12.28 -22.53 8.69
C THR A 299 13.40 -22.77 9.72
N ALA A 300 13.12 -23.56 10.77
CA ALA A 300 14.11 -23.90 11.79
C ALA A 300 15.25 -24.77 11.24
N VAL A 301 14.95 -25.72 10.34
CA VAL A 301 15.95 -26.56 9.67
C VAL A 301 16.88 -25.72 8.78
N ILE A 302 16.32 -24.87 7.92
CA ILE A 302 17.09 -23.99 7.03
C ILE A 302 18.01 -23.08 7.87
N ALA A 303 17.45 -22.36 8.85
CA ALA A 303 18.20 -21.42 9.67
C ALA A 303 19.35 -22.08 10.46
N HIS A 304 19.13 -23.29 10.96
CA HIS A 304 20.18 -24.06 11.63
C HIS A 304 21.30 -24.48 10.66
N GLN A 305 20.95 -24.93 9.44
CA GLN A 305 21.91 -25.40 8.42
C GLN A 305 22.68 -24.30 7.68
N ILE A 306 22.38 -23.03 7.95
CA ILE A 306 23.14 -21.87 7.48
C ILE A 306 23.83 -21.10 8.61
N GLU A 307 23.71 -21.55 9.87
CA GLU A 307 24.17 -20.85 11.08
C GLU A 307 23.63 -19.39 11.17
N TYR A 308 22.32 -19.19 10.93
CA TYR A 308 21.71 -17.86 10.86
C TYR A 308 21.79 -17.07 12.17
N ASP A 309 22.66 -16.05 12.20
CA ASP A 309 22.68 -15.01 13.23
C ASP A 309 21.38 -14.18 13.12
N CYS A 310 20.44 -14.37 14.05
CA CYS A 310 19.04 -13.98 13.81
C CYS A 310 18.88 -12.53 13.40
N CYS A 311 17.89 -12.32 12.54
CA CYS A 311 17.23 -11.04 12.36
C CYS A 311 18.11 -10.03 11.58
N ARG A 312 19.38 -10.37 11.33
CA ARG A 312 20.25 -9.74 10.35
C ARG A 312 19.69 -9.90 8.94
N HIS A 313 19.56 -8.77 8.21
CA HIS A 313 19.02 -8.69 6.84
C HIS A 313 17.69 -9.48 6.65
N GLN A 314 16.82 -9.45 7.67
CA GLN A 314 15.64 -10.31 7.80
C GLN A 314 14.72 -10.35 6.56
N LEU A 315 14.56 -9.24 5.83
CA LEU A 315 13.74 -9.21 4.61
C LEU A 315 14.28 -10.16 3.53
N PHE A 316 15.59 -10.19 3.33
CA PHE A 316 16.27 -11.06 2.37
C PHE A 316 16.22 -12.52 2.84
N PHE A 317 16.44 -12.78 4.13
CA PHE A 317 16.26 -14.12 4.70
C PHE A 317 14.84 -14.64 4.48
N ARG A 318 13.82 -13.81 4.76
CA ARG A 318 12.40 -14.14 4.59
C ARG A 318 12.07 -14.47 3.14
N ALA A 319 12.49 -13.64 2.18
CA ALA A 319 12.24 -13.88 0.76
C ALA A 319 12.95 -15.15 0.24
N LEU A 320 14.23 -15.36 0.59
CA LEU A 320 14.97 -16.58 0.25
C LEU A 320 14.34 -17.83 0.85
N ARG A 321 13.92 -17.76 2.12
CA ARG A 321 13.23 -18.86 2.83
C ARG A 321 11.92 -19.18 2.12
N ASP A 322 11.13 -18.15 1.81
CA ASP A 322 9.81 -18.34 1.21
C ASP A 322 9.87 -18.90 -0.21
N HIS A 323 10.95 -18.63 -0.93
CA HIS A 323 11.26 -19.25 -2.21
C HIS A 323 11.55 -20.76 -2.04
N GLN A 324 12.33 -21.15 -1.02
CA GLN A 324 12.59 -22.57 -0.74
C GLN A 324 11.36 -23.32 -0.19
N LEU A 325 10.47 -22.63 0.55
CA LEU A 325 9.20 -23.21 0.99
C LEU A 325 8.22 -23.41 -0.18
N ALA A 326 8.22 -22.51 -1.17
CA ALA A 326 7.46 -22.67 -2.41
C ALA A 326 8.01 -23.80 -3.30
N GLN A 327 9.34 -24.00 -3.34
CA GLN A 327 9.96 -25.15 -4.01
C GLN A 327 9.56 -26.53 -3.39
N LEU A 328 9.00 -26.54 -2.18
CA LEU A 328 8.61 -27.74 -1.44
C LEU A 328 7.08 -27.93 -1.37
N ASP A 329 6.30 -27.18 -2.15
CA ASP A 329 4.82 -27.15 -2.11
C ASP A 329 4.25 -26.86 -0.70
N LEU A 330 4.98 -26.14 0.17
CA LEU A 330 4.52 -25.81 1.53
C LEU A 330 3.67 -24.54 1.61
N GLN A 331 3.90 -23.59 0.70
CA GLN A 331 3.17 -22.32 0.63
C GLN A 331 3.27 -21.74 -0.80
N ALA A 332 2.39 -20.79 -1.14
CA ALA A 332 2.47 -20.08 -2.40
C ALA A 332 3.63 -19.08 -2.43
N TRP A 333 4.19 -18.82 -3.61
CA TRP A 333 5.05 -17.66 -3.82
C TRP A 333 4.16 -16.41 -3.95
N PRO A 334 4.39 -15.32 -3.16
CA PRO A 334 3.37 -14.30 -2.94
C PRO A 334 3.37 -13.14 -3.96
N LEU A 335 4.04 -13.28 -5.10
CA LEU A 335 4.07 -12.26 -6.15
C LEU A 335 2.95 -12.50 -7.18
N THR A 336 2.25 -11.43 -7.54
CA THR A 336 1.26 -11.42 -8.63
C THR A 336 1.73 -10.50 -9.76
N GLU A 337 1.12 -10.67 -10.94
CA GLU A 337 1.40 -9.83 -12.11
C GLU A 337 1.20 -8.33 -11.84
N GLU A 338 0.13 -7.99 -11.10
CA GLU A 338 -0.23 -6.63 -10.70
C GLU A 338 0.89 -5.93 -9.91
N MET A 339 1.58 -6.67 -9.04
CA MET A 339 2.66 -6.16 -8.20
C MET A 339 3.88 -5.75 -9.04
N TYR A 340 4.17 -6.45 -10.15
CA TYR A 340 5.23 -6.07 -11.07
C TYR A 340 4.94 -4.74 -11.77
N SER A 341 3.70 -4.53 -12.23
CA SER A 341 3.25 -3.27 -12.84
C SER A 341 3.25 -2.11 -11.83
N GLN A 342 2.85 -2.38 -10.58
CA GLN A 342 2.94 -1.41 -9.48
C GLN A 342 4.40 -1.05 -9.16
N ALA A 343 5.34 -2.00 -9.17
CA ALA A 343 6.75 -1.73 -8.95
C ALA A 343 7.36 -0.83 -10.03
N LEU A 344 6.99 -0.99 -11.31
CA LEU A 344 7.45 -0.09 -12.38
C LEU A 344 6.80 1.30 -12.31
N THR A 345 5.54 1.38 -11.90
CA THR A 345 4.80 2.66 -11.86
C THR A 345 5.22 3.53 -10.65
N ASN A 346 5.47 2.89 -9.50
CA ASN A 346 5.97 3.55 -8.28
C ASN A 346 7.49 3.84 -8.31
N GLY A 347 8.25 3.02 -9.04
CA GLY A 347 9.70 3.15 -9.16
C GLY A 347 10.50 2.65 -7.94
N PHE A 348 11.78 3.04 -7.92
CA PHE A 348 12.75 2.68 -6.89
C PHE A 348 13.42 3.95 -6.32
N ASP A 349 13.91 3.89 -5.08
CA ASP A 349 14.55 5.03 -4.38
C ASP A 349 15.92 5.42 -5.00
N GLY A 350 15.89 6.10 -6.14
CA GLY A 350 17.06 6.49 -6.92
C GLY A 350 17.57 5.37 -7.84
N ASP A 351 18.87 5.35 -8.11
CA ASP A 351 19.55 4.17 -8.69
C ASP A 351 19.14 2.89 -7.93
N VAL A 352 18.74 1.86 -8.67
CA VAL A 352 18.34 0.53 -8.12
C VAL A 352 19.37 0.01 -7.12
N THR A 353 20.66 0.25 -7.36
CA THR A 353 21.75 -0.14 -6.46
C THR A 353 21.78 0.66 -5.15
N ARG A 354 21.43 1.95 -5.20
CA ARG A 354 21.26 2.81 -4.02
C ARG A 354 20.06 2.36 -3.19
N HIS A 355 18.93 2.09 -3.84
CA HIS A 355 17.75 1.49 -3.20
C HIS A 355 18.12 0.18 -2.48
N TRP A 356 18.76 -0.78 -3.14
CA TRP A 356 19.14 -2.06 -2.50
C TRP A 356 20.15 -1.91 -1.37
N THR A 357 21.14 -1.03 -1.51
CA THR A 357 22.09 -0.73 -0.43
C THR A 357 21.34 -0.18 0.79
N ARG A 358 20.40 0.74 0.56
CA ARG A 358 19.53 1.29 1.61
C ARG A 358 18.66 0.21 2.26
N ARG A 359 17.97 -0.65 1.50
CA ARG A 359 17.13 -1.73 2.07
C ARG A 359 17.93 -2.85 2.76
N TRP A 360 19.23 -2.99 2.49
CA TRP A 360 20.13 -3.91 3.19
C TRP A 360 20.58 -3.38 4.56
N GLU A 361 20.70 -2.05 4.70
CA GLU A 361 21.14 -1.37 5.92
C GLU A 361 19.94 -0.92 6.81
N GLU A 362 18.85 -0.46 6.20
CA GLU A 362 17.61 -0.05 6.87
C GLU A 362 16.64 -1.24 7.05
N ALA A 363 16.80 -1.99 8.14
CA ALA A 363 15.81 -2.95 8.62
C ALA A 363 15.12 -2.45 9.91
N PRO A 364 13.94 -1.81 9.83
CA PRO A 364 13.14 -1.47 11.01
C PRO A 364 12.73 -2.74 11.77
N PRO A 365 12.94 -2.84 13.11
CA PRO A 365 12.56 -4.03 13.91
C PRO A 365 11.05 -4.34 13.99
N GLN A 366 10.21 -3.61 13.23
CA GLN A 366 8.75 -3.59 13.37
C GLN A 366 8.04 -4.60 12.45
N PHE A 367 8.68 -5.05 11.37
CA PHE A 367 8.15 -6.04 10.41
C PHE A 367 8.03 -7.48 10.97
N LEU A 368 8.27 -7.67 12.27
CA LEU A 368 8.29 -8.98 12.93
C LEU A 368 6.90 -9.50 13.35
N GLN A 369 5.92 -8.63 13.61
CA GLN A 369 4.78 -9.00 14.45
C GLN A 369 3.47 -9.34 13.72
N VAL A 370 3.32 -9.04 12.41
CA VAL A 370 2.06 -9.34 11.71
C VAL A 370 2.27 -9.80 10.26
N TRP A 371 1.87 -11.04 9.98
CA TRP A 371 1.83 -11.63 8.64
C TRP A 371 0.55 -11.24 7.85
N VAL A 372 -0.35 -10.46 8.46
CA VAL A 372 -1.71 -10.16 7.94
C VAL A 372 -2.09 -8.68 8.13
N VAL A 373 -1.11 -7.78 8.19
CA VAL A 373 -1.35 -6.35 7.94
C VAL A 373 -1.22 -6.12 6.44
N LYS A 374 -2.12 -5.33 5.85
CA LYS A 374 -1.85 -4.66 4.56
C LYS A 374 -0.68 -3.71 4.80
N ASP A 375 0.53 -4.19 4.56
CA ASP A 375 1.74 -3.39 4.60
C ASP A 375 1.64 -2.31 3.51
N PRO A 376 1.56 -1.01 3.85
CA PRO A 376 1.33 0.04 2.86
C PRO A 376 2.59 0.35 2.04
N ASP A 377 3.74 -0.21 2.42
CA ASP A 377 5.04 0.03 1.79
C ASP A 377 5.45 -1.20 0.94
N PRO A 378 5.54 -1.11 -0.39
CA PRO A 378 5.75 -2.27 -1.28
C PRO A 378 7.17 -2.88 -1.22
N ILE A 379 8.02 -2.46 -0.28
CA ILE A 379 9.41 -2.93 -0.09
C ILE A 379 9.52 -4.45 -0.08
N TRP A 380 8.63 -5.13 0.65
CA TRP A 380 8.70 -6.58 0.74
C TRP A 380 8.45 -7.23 -0.62
N GLN A 381 7.54 -6.68 -1.43
CA GLN A 381 7.26 -7.15 -2.79
C GLN A 381 8.53 -7.02 -3.64
N GLN A 382 9.15 -5.84 -3.63
CA GLN A 382 10.39 -5.55 -4.35
C GLN A 382 11.52 -6.52 -3.95
N VAL A 383 11.70 -6.81 -2.65
CA VAL A 383 12.70 -7.78 -2.17
C VAL A 383 12.40 -9.21 -2.66
N TYR A 384 11.13 -9.62 -2.75
CA TYR A 384 10.79 -10.94 -3.32
C TYR A 384 11.05 -10.95 -4.83
N MET A 385 10.72 -9.89 -5.58
CA MET A 385 11.04 -9.78 -7.02
C MET A 385 12.55 -9.90 -7.27
N LEU A 386 13.37 -9.31 -6.38
CA LEU A 386 14.82 -9.42 -6.42
C LEU A 386 15.30 -10.87 -6.21
N ILE A 387 14.70 -11.62 -5.28
CA ILE A 387 15.02 -13.03 -5.07
C ILE A 387 14.55 -13.90 -6.25
N GLU A 388 13.37 -13.61 -6.83
CA GLU A 388 12.90 -14.31 -8.02
C GLU A 388 13.85 -14.07 -9.20
N PHE A 389 14.21 -12.82 -9.49
CA PHE A 389 15.22 -12.46 -10.49
C PHE A 389 16.55 -13.18 -10.25
N LEU A 390 17.09 -13.14 -9.01
CA LEU A 390 18.35 -13.79 -8.67
C LEU A 390 18.30 -15.31 -8.80
N THR A 391 17.13 -15.94 -8.70
CA THR A 391 16.98 -17.41 -8.82
C THR A 391 16.53 -17.87 -10.21
N ALA A 392 15.95 -16.98 -11.02
CA ALA A 392 15.58 -17.20 -12.41
C ALA A 392 16.74 -16.91 -13.40
N GLN A 393 17.62 -15.96 -13.06
CA GLN A 393 18.96 -15.89 -13.66
C GLN A 393 19.77 -17.15 -13.30
N GLU A 394 20.77 -17.52 -14.12
CA GLU A 394 21.70 -18.62 -13.79
C GLU A 394 22.68 -18.22 -12.66
N ALA A 395 22.15 -17.97 -11.46
CA ALA A 395 22.97 -17.65 -10.30
C ALA A 395 23.92 -18.80 -9.97
N THR A 396 25.15 -18.42 -9.62
CA THR A 396 26.25 -19.37 -9.41
C THR A 396 26.22 -20.08 -8.06
N VAL A 397 25.23 -19.76 -7.21
CA VAL A 397 25.04 -20.30 -5.86
C VAL A 397 23.55 -20.57 -5.63
N SER A 398 23.22 -21.58 -4.82
CA SER A 398 21.84 -21.92 -4.44
C SER A 398 21.21 -20.88 -3.50
N PRO A 399 19.87 -20.85 -3.33
CA PRO A 399 19.22 -19.99 -2.33
C PRO A 399 19.75 -20.20 -0.91
N THR A 400 20.06 -21.44 -0.52
CA THR A 400 20.67 -21.74 0.80
C THR A 400 22.06 -21.11 0.94
N GLU A 401 22.87 -21.09 -0.11
CA GLU A 401 24.18 -20.43 -0.08
C GLU A 401 24.07 -18.89 -0.19
N MET A 402 23.07 -18.36 -0.93
CA MET A 402 22.73 -16.93 -0.87
C MET A 402 22.43 -16.48 0.56
N MET A 403 21.75 -17.33 1.37
CA MET A 403 21.52 -17.04 2.78
C MET A 403 22.81 -17.05 3.61
N ARG A 404 23.71 -18.03 3.42
CA ARG A 404 25.01 -18.06 4.13
C ARG A 404 25.87 -16.83 3.85
N LEU A 405 25.79 -16.30 2.63
CA LEU A 405 26.48 -15.07 2.23
C LEU A 405 25.91 -13.80 2.89
N MET A 406 24.82 -13.84 3.65
CA MET A 406 24.30 -12.66 4.38
C MET A 406 25.22 -12.19 5.53
N ASP A 407 26.36 -12.84 5.78
CA ASP A 407 27.41 -12.33 6.69
C ASP A 407 28.01 -10.98 6.23
N ARG A 408 27.76 -10.57 4.98
CA ARG A 408 28.34 -9.39 4.33
C ARG A 408 27.72 -8.09 4.83
N ASN A 409 28.57 -7.12 5.13
CA ASN A 409 28.14 -5.83 5.71
C ASN A 409 27.55 -4.85 4.69
N SER A 410 27.40 -5.22 3.41
CA SER A 410 26.74 -4.40 2.40
C SER A 410 26.17 -5.24 1.25
N PHE A 411 25.07 -4.76 0.66
CA PHE A 411 24.41 -5.38 -0.48
C PHE A 411 25.36 -5.68 -1.64
N HIS A 412 26.20 -4.70 -2.02
CA HIS A 412 27.20 -4.86 -3.07
C HIS A 412 28.19 -6.01 -2.80
N GLY A 413 28.57 -6.22 -1.54
CA GLY A 413 29.44 -7.33 -1.15
C GLY A 413 28.75 -8.69 -1.27
N TRP A 414 27.45 -8.76 -0.95
CA TRP A 414 26.61 -9.94 -1.09
C TRP A 414 26.31 -10.29 -2.55
N ALA A 415 25.71 -9.36 -3.31
CA ALA A 415 25.28 -9.58 -4.70
C ALA A 415 26.44 -9.96 -5.63
N ARG A 416 27.62 -9.38 -5.43
CA ARG A 416 28.84 -9.74 -6.18
C ARG A 416 29.28 -11.17 -5.90
N ASP A 417 29.17 -11.64 -4.66
CA ASP A 417 29.58 -13.00 -4.29
C ASP A 417 28.54 -14.03 -4.76
N VAL A 418 27.24 -13.71 -4.70
CA VAL A 418 26.13 -14.50 -5.26
C VAL A 418 26.24 -14.68 -6.78
N LEU A 419 26.65 -13.64 -7.50
CA LEU A 419 26.81 -13.62 -8.96
C LEU A 419 28.27 -13.86 -9.41
N SER A 420 29.12 -14.43 -8.54
CA SER A 420 30.53 -14.81 -8.79
C SER A 420 31.38 -13.78 -9.54
N GLY A 421 31.20 -12.49 -9.22
CA GLY A 421 31.98 -11.41 -9.82
C GLY A 421 31.57 -10.97 -11.22
N ASN A 422 30.49 -11.52 -11.80
CA ASN A 422 29.84 -10.95 -12.99
C ASN A 422 28.98 -9.71 -12.67
N TYR A 423 28.84 -9.37 -11.39
CA TYR A 423 28.08 -8.21 -10.93
C TYR A 423 28.75 -6.88 -11.33
N TYR A 424 28.12 -6.18 -12.26
CA TYR A 424 28.36 -4.77 -12.58
C TYR A 424 27.07 -4.00 -12.27
N GLN A 425 27.15 -2.91 -11.51
CA GLN A 425 25.98 -2.25 -10.90
C GLN A 425 24.91 -1.86 -11.93
N ASN A 426 25.28 -1.09 -12.96
CA ASN A 426 24.36 -0.64 -14.00
C ASN A 426 23.77 -1.83 -14.79
N VAL A 427 24.58 -2.84 -15.14
CA VAL A 427 24.11 -4.03 -15.87
C VAL A 427 23.10 -4.83 -15.04
N PHE A 428 23.35 -4.97 -13.74
CA PHE A 428 22.45 -5.62 -12.79
C PHE A 428 21.13 -4.85 -12.65
N ALA A 429 21.20 -3.51 -12.54
CA ALA A 429 20.01 -2.65 -12.48
C ALA A 429 19.15 -2.79 -13.74
N THR A 430 19.75 -2.67 -14.93
CA THR A 430 19.05 -2.87 -16.21
C THR A 430 18.41 -4.25 -16.30
N GLN A 431 19.16 -5.34 -16.06
CA GLN A 431 18.65 -6.71 -16.15
C GLN A 431 17.53 -7.01 -15.16
N PHE A 432 17.58 -6.43 -13.96
CA PHE A 432 16.54 -6.57 -12.95
C PHE A 432 15.23 -5.88 -13.37
N LEU A 433 15.33 -4.67 -13.95
CA LEU A 433 14.18 -3.92 -14.44
C LEU A 433 13.58 -4.54 -15.71
N GLU A 434 14.42 -5.02 -16.64
CA GLU A 434 14.02 -5.83 -17.80
C GLU A 434 13.25 -7.09 -17.37
N TYR A 435 13.70 -7.75 -16.29
CA TYR A 435 13.02 -8.91 -15.72
C TYR A 435 11.64 -8.56 -15.16
N ILE A 436 11.54 -7.49 -14.35
CA ILE A 436 10.25 -7.00 -13.83
C ILE A 436 9.28 -6.70 -14.98
N TYR A 437 9.74 -5.99 -16.01
CA TYR A 437 8.90 -5.69 -17.18
C TYR A 437 8.40 -6.95 -17.88
N ALA A 438 9.27 -7.94 -18.07
CA ALA A 438 8.92 -9.22 -18.70
C ALA A 438 7.87 -10.04 -17.92
N GLN A 439 7.67 -9.80 -16.61
CA GLN A 439 6.59 -10.43 -15.84
C GLN A 439 5.22 -9.74 -16.02
N THR A 440 5.17 -8.46 -16.41
CA THR A 440 3.90 -7.74 -16.65
C THR A 440 3.18 -8.22 -17.91
N SER A 441 1.84 -8.11 -17.98
CA SER A 441 1.09 -8.30 -19.25
C SER A 441 1.69 -7.49 -20.41
N ALA A 442 2.20 -6.27 -20.13
CA ALA A 442 2.74 -5.39 -21.15
C ALA A 442 4.05 -5.92 -21.78
N GLY A 443 4.93 -6.53 -20.96
CA GLY A 443 6.14 -7.22 -21.42
C GLY A 443 5.89 -8.62 -21.98
N GLN A 444 4.75 -9.25 -21.63
CA GLN A 444 4.30 -10.53 -22.22
C GLN A 444 3.63 -10.34 -23.60
N LEU A 445 3.20 -9.12 -23.97
CA LEU A 445 2.63 -8.82 -25.28
C LEU A 445 3.73 -8.72 -26.36
N ALA A 446 3.50 -9.38 -27.49
CA ALA A 446 4.47 -9.44 -28.60
C ALA A 446 4.59 -8.13 -29.41
N GLU A 447 3.54 -7.31 -29.43
CA GLU A 447 3.48 -5.98 -30.04
C GLU A 447 2.57 -5.09 -29.17
N PRO A 448 2.87 -3.77 -29.02
CA PRO A 448 1.99 -2.82 -28.33
C PRO A 448 0.56 -2.73 -28.94
N PRO A 449 -0.48 -2.39 -28.15
CA PRO A 449 -1.87 -2.36 -28.62
C PRO A 449 -2.17 -1.25 -29.64
N ILE A 450 -1.36 -0.18 -29.61
CA ILE A 450 -1.27 0.87 -30.62
C ILE A 450 0.21 1.05 -30.99
N PRO A 451 0.55 1.52 -32.21
CA PRO A 451 1.95 1.79 -32.56
C PRO A 451 2.63 2.77 -31.59
N LEU A 452 3.91 2.55 -31.32
CA LEU A 452 4.76 3.55 -30.66
C LEU A 452 4.78 4.86 -31.49
N PRO A 453 4.99 6.03 -30.86
CA PRO A 453 5.22 7.27 -31.58
C PRO A 453 6.42 7.15 -32.53
N LYS A 454 6.39 7.87 -33.65
CA LYS A 454 7.55 8.01 -34.54
C LYS A 454 8.34 9.24 -34.13
N GLY A 455 9.64 9.13 -33.99
CA GLY A 455 10.51 10.23 -33.57
C GLY A 455 11.43 9.77 -32.47
N SER A 456 11.67 10.63 -31.48
CA SER A 456 12.68 10.37 -30.46
C SER A 456 12.38 10.98 -29.11
N ILE A 457 12.86 10.31 -28.06
CA ILE A 457 12.82 10.82 -26.69
C ILE A 457 14.15 11.52 -26.40
N THR A 458 14.11 12.79 -26.02
CA THR A 458 15.27 13.56 -25.59
C THR A 458 15.26 13.68 -24.07
N LEU A 459 16.38 13.32 -23.42
CA LEU A 459 16.62 13.50 -21.99
C LEU A 459 17.71 14.54 -21.76
N VAL A 460 17.51 15.38 -20.74
CA VAL A 460 18.54 16.24 -20.14
C VAL A 460 18.87 15.67 -18.76
N CYS A 461 20.11 15.21 -18.56
CA CYS A 461 20.54 14.55 -17.33
C CYS A 461 21.77 15.22 -16.71
N GLU A 462 21.85 15.20 -15.37
CA GLU A 462 22.87 15.91 -14.59
C GLU A 462 23.89 14.91 -14.01
N ASN A 463 25.14 14.99 -14.45
CA ASN A 463 26.20 14.17 -13.88
C ASN A 463 26.79 14.83 -12.63
N TYR A 464 26.59 14.19 -11.47
CA TYR A 464 27.05 14.68 -10.16
C TYR A 464 28.45 14.18 -9.74
N ALA A 465 29.11 13.35 -10.55
CA ALA A 465 30.36 12.67 -10.14
C ALA A 465 31.62 13.56 -10.19
N ASN A 466 31.60 14.69 -10.93
CA ASN A 466 32.79 15.42 -11.37
C ASN A 466 33.11 16.74 -10.61
N ASN A 467 32.57 16.94 -9.40
CA ASN A 467 32.68 18.17 -8.58
C ASN A 467 31.94 19.43 -9.10
N GLY A 468 31.16 19.31 -10.15
CA GLY A 468 30.19 20.31 -10.64
C GLY A 468 29.12 19.61 -11.49
N PRO A 469 27.93 20.19 -11.67
CA PRO A 469 26.88 19.61 -12.50
C PRO A 469 27.25 19.74 -13.98
N GLU A 470 27.67 18.63 -14.60
CA GLU A 470 27.78 18.54 -16.05
C GLU A 470 26.44 18.04 -16.62
N SER A 471 25.61 18.94 -17.17
CA SER A 471 24.45 18.53 -17.96
C SER A 471 24.89 17.80 -19.23
N GLN A 472 24.25 16.68 -19.52
CA GLN A 472 24.44 15.84 -20.70
C GLN A 472 23.08 15.60 -21.36
N VAL A 473 23.05 15.51 -22.69
CA VAL A 473 21.81 15.24 -23.44
C VAL A 473 21.92 14.01 -24.31
N PHE A 474 20.89 13.17 -24.18
CA PHE A 474 20.74 11.91 -24.88
C PHE A 474 19.42 11.90 -25.66
N THR A 475 19.44 11.35 -26.87
CA THR A 475 18.26 11.15 -27.72
C THR A 475 18.11 9.65 -28.02
N PHE A 476 16.94 9.07 -27.72
CA PHE A 476 16.57 7.69 -28.03
C PHE A 476 15.70 7.64 -29.29
N ASP A 477 16.12 6.90 -30.31
CA ASP A 477 15.35 6.67 -31.54
C ASP A 477 14.29 5.57 -31.30
N LEU A 478 13.00 5.93 -31.32
CA LEU A 478 11.90 4.99 -31.09
C LEU A 478 11.73 3.94 -32.22
N SER A 479 12.39 4.13 -33.36
CA SER A 479 12.34 3.23 -34.52
C SER A 479 13.50 2.23 -34.59
N THR A 480 14.66 2.55 -34.01
CA THR A 480 15.81 1.62 -33.92
C THR A 480 16.02 1.03 -32.54
N GLY A 481 15.62 1.75 -31.48
CA GLY A 481 15.89 1.39 -30.08
C GLY A 481 17.29 1.79 -29.60
N ASP A 482 17.98 2.69 -30.31
CA ASP A 482 19.34 3.13 -29.96
C ASP A 482 19.35 4.45 -29.18
N TRP A 483 20.19 4.52 -28.14
CA TRP A 483 20.57 5.77 -27.47
C TRP A 483 21.71 6.48 -28.20
N THR A 484 21.58 7.79 -28.38
CA THR A 484 22.62 8.67 -28.96
C THR A 484 22.93 9.84 -28.03
N GLU A 485 24.21 10.09 -27.75
CA GLU A 485 24.65 11.28 -27.01
C GLU A 485 24.71 12.47 -27.99
N ARG A 486 23.87 13.50 -27.80
CA ARG A 486 23.96 14.74 -28.61
C ARG A 486 25.04 15.67 -28.08
N PHE A 487 25.19 15.79 -26.76
CA PHE A 487 26.28 16.55 -26.15
C PHE A 487 26.58 16.16 -24.70
N ALA A 488 27.87 15.92 -24.43
CA ALA A 488 28.48 15.92 -23.10
C ALA A 488 29.84 16.64 -23.14
N GLY A 489 30.28 17.23 -22.02
CA GLY A 489 31.64 17.78 -21.84
C GLY A 489 32.03 18.95 -22.76
N GLN A 490 31.08 19.55 -23.50
CA GLN A 490 31.34 20.74 -24.34
C GLN A 490 31.28 22.06 -23.54
N PHE A 491 30.64 22.03 -22.37
CA PHE A 491 30.40 23.17 -21.48
C PHE A 491 30.66 22.75 -20.02
N THR A 492 30.82 23.72 -19.11
CA THR A 492 31.09 23.50 -17.68
C THR A 492 30.15 24.34 -16.83
N ASP A 493 29.68 23.81 -15.70
CA ASP A 493 28.71 24.45 -14.80
C ASP A 493 27.51 25.03 -15.57
N VAL A 494 26.81 24.12 -16.27
CA VAL A 494 25.70 24.44 -17.18
C VAL A 494 24.35 23.99 -16.64
N TYR A 495 23.33 24.77 -16.96
CA TYR A 495 21.94 24.33 -17.00
C TYR A 495 21.45 24.30 -18.45
N VAL A 496 20.70 23.27 -18.82
CA VAL A 496 20.20 23.08 -20.20
C VAL A 496 18.67 22.97 -20.16
N THR A 497 17.99 23.61 -21.10
CA THR A 497 16.51 23.54 -21.24
C THR A 497 16.09 23.31 -22.67
N THR A 498 15.02 22.54 -22.88
CA THR A 498 14.33 22.36 -24.17
C THR A 498 12.81 22.23 -23.95
N THR A 499 12.01 22.58 -24.96
CA THR A 499 10.55 22.33 -24.96
C THR A 499 10.08 21.42 -26.09
N ASP A 500 10.96 21.06 -27.03
CA ASP A 500 10.66 20.30 -28.24
C ASP A 500 11.60 19.10 -28.50
N GLY A 501 12.73 19.03 -27.78
CA GLY A 501 13.74 17.98 -27.94
C GLY A 501 14.75 18.21 -29.08
N GLU A 502 14.61 19.30 -29.84
CA GLU A 502 15.48 19.67 -30.97
C GLU A 502 16.31 20.93 -30.68
N HIS A 503 15.72 21.91 -29.99
CA HIS A 503 16.31 23.20 -29.69
C HIS A 503 16.59 23.31 -28.19
N PHE A 504 17.80 23.74 -27.84
CA PHE A 504 18.25 23.78 -26.45
C PHE A 504 18.83 25.16 -26.09
N VAL A 505 18.39 25.73 -24.98
CA VAL A 505 19.08 26.86 -24.34
C VAL A 505 20.05 26.29 -23.31
N VAL A 506 21.34 26.60 -23.49
CA VAL A 506 22.44 26.26 -22.60
C VAL A 506 22.88 27.53 -21.86
N SER A 507 22.83 27.50 -20.54
CA SER A 507 23.22 28.59 -19.64
C SER A 507 24.47 28.19 -18.87
N GLU A 508 25.62 28.77 -19.22
CA GLU A 508 26.91 28.63 -18.52
C GLU A 508 27.02 29.71 -17.41
N TYR A 509 27.36 29.30 -16.18
CA TYR A 509 27.48 30.19 -15.02
C TYR A 509 28.90 30.18 -14.42
N GLY A 510 29.64 31.28 -14.56
CA GLY A 510 30.95 31.45 -13.93
C GLY A 510 30.87 32.30 -12.65
N TYR A 511 30.86 31.66 -11.49
CA TYR A 511 30.81 32.33 -10.19
C TYR A 511 32.18 32.86 -9.72
N ASP A 512 32.66 33.93 -10.36
CA ASP A 512 33.87 34.66 -9.95
C ASP A 512 33.55 35.87 -9.04
N VAL A 513 34.58 36.40 -8.38
CA VAL A 513 34.46 37.58 -7.50
C VAL A 513 35.43 38.67 -7.99
N PRO A 514 34.95 39.88 -8.35
CA PRO A 514 33.69 40.48 -7.93
C PRO A 514 32.47 40.26 -8.83
N ASP A 515 32.63 39.71 -10.04
CA ASP A 515 31.59 39.68 -11.06
C ASP A 515 31.26 38.23 -11.49
N ASN A 516 29.97 37.87 -11.45
CA ASN A 516 29.46 36.63 -12.03
C ASN A 516 29.40 36.77 -13.56
N THR A 517 29.85 35.74 -14.29
CA THR A 517 29.66 35.65 -15.74
C THR A 517 28.49 34.74 -16.08
N TYR A 518 27.64 35.21 -17.00
CA TYR A 518 26.49 34.50 -17.53
C TYR A 518 26.65 34.40 -19.05
N LYS A 519 26.59 33.20 -19.61
CA LYS A 519 26.76 32.97 -21.05
C LYS A 519 25.69 32.02 -21.57
N PHE A 520 24.85 32.53 -22.47
CA PHE A 520 23.67 31.84 -22.99
C PHE A 520 23.88 31.46 -24.44
N SER A 521 23.72 30.18 -24.77
CA SER A 521 23.85 29.65 -26.13
C SER A 521 22.58 28.91 -26.55
N LEU A 522 22.09 29.18 -27.76
CA LEU A 522 21.14 28.32 -28.45
C LEU A 522 21.92 27.20 -29.14
N VAL A 523 21.57 25.95 -28.87
CA VAL A 523 22.06 24.76 -29.57
C VAL A 523 20.93 24.19 -30.42
N THR A 524 21.30 23.83 -31.65
CA THR A 524 20.47 23.22 -32.69
C THR A 524 21.27 22.08 -33.32
N GLU A 525 20.64 21.19 -34.10
CA GLU A 525 21.37 20.08 -34.75
C GLU A 525 22.55 20.54 -35.63
N ASP A 526 22.37 21.65 -36.38
CA ASP A 526 23.38 22.18 -37.30
C ASP A 526 24.35 23.20 -36.66
N SER A 527 24.03 23.78 -35.50
CA SER A 527 24.80 24.92 -34.96
C SER A 527 24.67 25.19 -33.46
N VAL A 528 25.74 25.79 -32.89
CA VAL A 528 25.74 26.45 -31.58
C VAL A 528 25.88 27.95 -31.81
N GLN A 529 24.96 28.75 -31.28
CA GLN A 529 24.92 30.20 -31.41
C GLN A 529 24.87 30.87 -30.03
N LEU A 530 25.82 31.76 -29.76
CA LEU A 530 25.79 32.67 -28.60
C LEU A 530 24.59 33.62 -28.73
N LEU A 531 23.79 33.72 -27.66
CA LEU A 531 22.65 34.64 -27.53
C LEU A 531 23.02 35.93 -26.79
N GLU A 532 23.74 35.77 -25.67
CA GLU A 532 24.22 36.85 -24.80
C GLU A 532 25.39 36.34 -23.93
N GLU A 533 26.35 37.22 -23.64
CA GLU A 533 27.44 37.01 -22.68
C GLU A 533 27.51 38.27 -21.79
N ALA A 534 27.33 38.12 -20.48
CA ALA A 534 27.13 39.23 -19.54
C ALA A 534 27.96 39.05 -18.25
N GLU A 535 28.60 40.13 -17.82
CA GLU A 535 29.26 40.26 -16.51
C GLU A 535 28.33 41.06 -15.57
N ILE A 536 27.97 40.50 -14.42
CA ILE A 536 27.07 41.11 -13.42
C ILE A 536 27.77 41.09 -12.05
N GLU A 537 27.88 42.25 -11.39
CA GLU A 537 28.49 42.36 -10.05
C GLU A 537 27.80 41.38 -9.07
N ALA A 538 28.55 40.44 -8.49
CA ALA A 538 28.02 39.31 -7.73
C ALA A 538 27.33 39.71 -6.40
N GLN A 539 27.37 40.99 -6.03
CA GLN A 539 26.64 41.57 -4.89
C GLN A 539 25.33 42.27 -5.29
N ALA A 540 25.01 42.36 -6.58
CA ALA A 540 23.84 43.10 -7.08
C ALA A 540 22.50 42.34 -6.93
N GLU A 541 22.52 41.09 -6.46
CA GLU A 541 21.34 40.19 -6.39
C GLU A 541 20.58 40.07 -7.74
N HIS A 542 21.28 40.31 -8.85
CA HIS A 542 20.72 40.46 -10.21
C HIS A 542 21.07 39.25 -11.10
N GLY A 543 20.20 38.91 -12.04
CA GLY A 543 20.39 37.76 -12.94
C GLY A 543 19.62 37.86 -14.26
N ILE A 544 20.02 37.00 -15.20
CA ILE A 544 19.38 36.83 -16.52
C ILE A 544 19.06 35.34 -16.67
N ASN A 545 17.94 35.03 -17.31
CA ASN A 545 17.58 33.70 -17.79
C ASN A 545 17.05 33.79 -19.23
N TYR A 546 17.23 32.72 -19.99
CA TYR A 546 16.58 32.51 -21.28
C TYR A 546 15.66 31.29 -21.18
N PHE A 547 14.46 31.41 -21.76
CA PHE A 547 13.47 30.33 -21.82
C PHE A 547 13.04 30.10 -23.26
N LEU A 548 12.88 28.84 -23.66
CA LEU A 548 12.09 28.48 -24.83
C LEU A 548 10.61 28.53 -24.42
N ILE A 549 9.81 29.30 -25.15
CA ILE A 549 8.37 29.46 -24.92
C ILE A 549 7.64 28.98 -26.16
N ASP A 550 6.42 28.46 -25.96
CA ASP A 550 5.65 27.60 -26.89
C ASP A 550 6.13 26.13 -26.89
N LYS A 551 5.17 25.20 -27.10
CA LYS A 551 5.39 23.74 -27.13
C LYS A 551 6.13 23.25 -28.38
N VAL A 552 6.42 24.17 -29.32
CA VAL A 552 7.24 23.91 -30.52
C VAL A 552 8.33 24.98 -30.62
N ALA A 553 8.86 25.41 -29.46
CA ALA A 553 10.06 26.22 -29.23
C ALA A 553 10.24 27.55 -30.00
N GLY A 554 9.31 27.97 -30.85
CA GLY A 554 9.51 29.01 -31.88
C GLY A 554 9.86 30.42 -31.37
N TYR A 555 9.86 30.64 -30.05
CA TYR A 555 10.24 31.89 -29.41
C TYR A 555 11.19 31.68 -28.24
N LEU A 556 12.29 32.42 -28.25
CA LEU A 556 13.14 32.65 -27.09
C LEU A 556 12.61 33.84 -26.31
N MET A 557 12.42 33.68 -25.00
CA MET A 557 12.14 34.78 -24.08
C MET A 557 13.35 35.05 -23.20
N ARG A 558 13.86 36.29 -23.24
CA ARG A 558 14.85 36.81 -22.29
C ARG A 558 14.13 37.32 -21.05
N TYR A 559 14.60 36.94 -19.87
CA TYR A 559 14.10 37.43 -18.59
C TYR A 559 15.26 37.93 -17.72
N GLU A 560 15.26 39.22 -17.43
CA GLU A 560 16.23 39.89 -16.56
C GLU A 560 15.53 40.30 -15.27
N TYR A 561 16.15 40.01 -14.13
CA TYR A 561 15.50 40.13 -12.82
C TYR A 561 16.46 40.54 -11.71
N GLU A 562 15.91 41.22 -10.70
CA GLU A 562 16.63 41.64 -9.50
C GLU A 562 15.95 41.02 -8.28
N PHE A 563 16.70 40.30 -7.47
CA PHE A 563 16.23 39.79 -6.18
C PHE A 563 16.41 40.89 -5.12
N ARG A 564 15.39 41.10 -4.28
CA ARG A 564 15.38 42.09 -3.20
C ARG A 564 14.50 41.61 -2.06
N ASP A 565 14.94 41.77 -0.81
CA ASP A 565 14.17 41.44 0.41
C ASP A 565 13.59 39.99 0.43
N GLY A 566 14.16 39.07 -0.35
CA GLY A 566 13.69 37.68 -0.50
C GLY A 566 12.74 37.42 -1.67
N GLN A 567 12.48 38.40 -2.55
CA GLN A 567 11.57 38.29 -3.70
C GLN A 567 12.27 38.64 -5.02
N THR A 568 11.82 38.03 -6.12
CA THR A 568 12.32 38.27 -7.48
C THR A 568 11.46 39.31 -8.20
N TYR A 569 12.08 40.40 -8.68
CA TYR A 569 11.41 41.48 -9.42
C TYR A 569 11.84 41.50 -10.89
N PRO A 570 10.91 41.64 -11.86
CA PRO A 570 11.26 41.78 -13.27
C PRO A 570 11.96 43.12 -13.54
N VAL A 571 13.11 43.08 -14.21
CA VAL A 571 13.85 44.26 -14.70
C VAL A 571 13.57 44.48 -16.18
N SER A 572 13.66 43.42 -17.00
CA SER A 572 13.23 43.45 -18.40
C SER A 572 12.76 42.08 -18.89
N MET A 573 11.84 42.08 -19.85
CA MET A 573 11.40 40.88 -20.57
C MET A 573 11.32 41.20 -22.06
N SER A 574 11.78 40.28 -22.91
CA SER A 574 11.61 40.41 -24.36
C SER A 574 11.46 39.04 -25.02
N LEU A 575 10.78 39.03 -26.17
CA LEU A 575 10.52 37.84 -26.98
C LEU A 575 11.18 37.99 -28.35
N ARG A 576 11.92 36.97 -28.78
CA ARG A 576 12.69 36.89 -30.04
C ARG A 576 12.28 35.61 -30.78
N GLN A 577 12.10 35.67 -32.11
CA GLN A 577 11.87 34.45 -32.90
C GLN A 577 13.12 33.56 -32.94
N LEU A 578 12.94 32.25 -32.81
CA LEU A 578 14.02 31.26 -32.76
C LEU A 578 14.91 31.30 -34.02
N ASP A 579 14.29 31.30 -35.21
CA ASP A 579 14.92 31.46 -36.54
C ASP A 579 15.82 32.71 -36.67
N CYS A 580 15.68 33.68 -35.76
CA CYS A 580 16.41 34.93 -35.74
C CYS A 580 17.05 35.14 -34.35
N ALA A 581 17.98 34.27 -33.99
CA ALA A 581 18.67 34.30 -32.71
C ALA A 581 19.78 35.38 -32.57
N SER A 582 20.07 36.20 -33.60
CA SER A 582 21.23 37.14 -33.62
C SER A 582 20.93 38.55 -33.11
N ASP A 583 21.96 39.32 -32.72
CA ASP A 583 21.90 40.73 -32.24
C ASP A 583 21.09 41.71 -33.13
N ASN A 584 20.89 41.38 -34.40
CA ASN A 584 20.20 42.23 -35.37
C ASN A 584 18.70 41.92 -35.52
N CYS A 585 18.21 40.94 -34.75
CA CYS A 585 16.84 40.45 -34.85
C CYS A 585 15.87 41.28 -34.00
N PRO A 586 14.62 41.48 -34.46
CA PRO A 586 13.66 42.31 -33.76
C PRO A 586 13.16 41.61 -32.49
N GLU A 587 13.37 42.25 -31.35
CA GLU A 587 12.75 41.83 -30.09
C GLU A 587 11.43 42.55 -29.86
N ILE A 588 10.46 41.79 -29.36
CA ILE A 588 9.17 42.29 -28.87
C ILE A 588 9.35 42.55 -27.36
N PRO A 589 9.36 43.80 -26.87
CA PRO A 589 9.41 44.04 -25.43
C PRO A 589 8.10 43.55 -24.79
N LEU A 590 8.24 42.77 -23.72
CA LEU A 590 7.14 42.29 -22.90
C LEU A 590 7.14 43.00 -21.55
N ASP A 591 5.96 43.28 -21.01
CA ASP A 591 5.79 43.89 -19.69
C ASP A 591 5.33 42.84 -18.64
N GLY A 592 5.51 41.55 -18.96
CA GLY A 592 5.15 40.38 -18.15
C GLY A 592 5.07 39.10 -18.99
N TRP A 593 4.62 38.00 -18.38
CA TRP A 593 4.59 36.68 -19.03
C TRP A 593 3.57 36.58 -20.17
N PRO A 594 3.94 36.01 -21.34
CA PRO A 594 3.07 35.91 -22.50
C PRO A 594 2.27 34.60 -22.55
N ILE A 595 1.00 34.70 -22.96
CA ILE A 595 0.11 33.56 -23.22
C ILE A 595 -0.31 33.61 -24.69
N PHE A 596 0.09 32.62 -25.47
CA PHE A 596 -0.14 32.58 -26.92
C PHE A 596 -1.59 32.22 -27.27
N SER A 597 -2.13 32.81 -28.34
CA SER A 597 -3.36 32.32 -28.96
C SER A 597 -3.16 30.91 -29.55
N PRO A 598 -4.22 30.11 -29.78
CA PRO A 598 -4.10 28.78 -30.39
C PRO A 598 -3.45 28.78 -31.79
N ASP A 599 -3.68 29.84 -32.58
CA ASP A 599 -2.99 30.05 -33.87
C ASP A 599 -1.60 30.72 -33.74
N ARG A 600 -1.18 30.99 -32.50
CA ARG A 600 0.08 31.62 -32.05
C ARG A 600 0.35 33.03 -32.60
N ARG A 601 -0.60 33.67 -33.29
CA ARG A 601 -0.42 34.98 -33.93
C ARG A 601 -0.62 36.17 -33.00
N LEU A 602 -1.17 35.94 -31.81
CA LEU A 602 -1.37 36.95 -30.77
C LEU A 602 -0.82 36.47 -29.42
N LEU A 603 -0.41 37.43 -28.60
CA LEU A 603 0.00 37.23 -27.21
C LEU A 603 -0.98 37.96 -26.29
N LEU A 604 -1.40 37.31 -25.21
CA LEU A 604 -2.07 37.93 -24.07
C LEU A 604 -1.02 38.06 -22.95
N VAL A 605 -0.68 39.29 -22.56
CA VAL A 605 0.41 39.59 -21.61
C VAL A 605 -0.18 40.21 -20.35
N ARG A 606 0.15 39.63 -19.18
CA ARG A 606 -0.23 40.11 -17.85
C ARG A 606 0.78 41.12 -17.34
N VAL A 607 0.39 42.37 -17.08
CA VAL A 607 1.30 43.43 -16.62
C VAL A 607 1.12 43.73 -15.14
N ALA A 608 2.22 43.64 -14.40
CA ALA A 608 2.23 43.89 -12.96
C ALA A 608 1.84 45.35 -12.63
N PRO A 609 1.01 45.59 -11.60
CA PRO A 609 0.52 46.95 -11.30
C PRO A 609 1.63 47.92 -10.90
N GLU A 610 2.69 47.43 -10.26
CA GLU A 610 3.83 48.26 -9.83
C GLU A 610 4.59 48.86 -11.03
N LEU A 611 4.51 48.23 -12.21
CA LEU A 611 5.07 48.75 -13.47
C LEU A 611 4.18 49.83 -14.11
N THR A 612 2.88 49.89 -13.77
CA THR A 612 1.93 50.88 -14.30
C THR A 612 1.68 52.06 -13.33
N ALA A 613 1.91 51.85 -12.03
CA ALA A 613 1.66 52.83 -10.98
C ALA A 613 2.72 53.95 -10.93
N SER A 614 2.40 55.10 -11.53
CA SER A 614 3.14 56.35 -11.24
C SER A 614 3.08 56.65 -9.74
N ALA A 615 4.24 56.81 -9.08
CA ALA A 615 4.44 56.69 -7.64
C ALA A 615 3.79 57.75 -6.70
N GLU A 616 2.69 58.39 -7.11
CA GLU A 616 1.92 59.36 -6.30
C GLU A 616 0.50 58.86 -5.91
N SER A 617 0.01 57.75 -6.47
CA SER A 617 -1.35 57.23 -6.22
C SER A 617 -1.42 56.14 -5.13
N ALA A 618 -1.35 56.55 -3.86
CA ALA A 618 -1.63 55.66 -2.74
C ALA A 618 -3.14 55.36 -2.64
N VAL A 619 -3.58 54.21 -3.19
CA VAL A 619 -4.96 53.72 -3.13
C VAL A 619 -4.98 52.29 -2.59
N SER A 620 -5.85 52.05 -1.60
CA SER A 620 -6.05 50.73 -0.99
C SER A 620 -7.11 49.92 -1.76
N ALA A 621 -6.64 49.09 -2.69
CA ALA A 621 -7.32 47.93 -3.23
C ALA A 621 -6.22 46.91 -3.61
N GLU A 622 -6.52 45.61 -3.60
CA GLU A 622 -5.59 44.62 -4.15
C GLU A 622 -5.44 44.90 -5.65
N PRO A 623 -4.22 45.19 -6.13
CA PRO A 623 -4.08 45.77 -7.45
C PRO A 623 -4.10 44.68 -8.52
N GLN A 624 -5.22 44.60 -9.25
CA GLN A 624 -5.35 43.71 -10.41
C GLN A 624 -4.33 44.03 -11.49
N ASN A 625 -3.91 43.01 -12.22
CA ASN A 625 -2.98 43.15 -13.33
C ASN A 625 -3.71 43.68 -14.58
N GLU A 626 -3.07 44.57 -15.33
CA GLU A 626 -3.60 45.06 -16.61
C GLU A 626 -3.18 44.09 -17.71
N PHE A 627 -4.13 43.57 -18.48
CA PHE A 627 -3.84 42.66 -19.59
C PHE A 627 -3.78 43.42 -20.91
N TYR A 628 -2.82 43.03 -21.75
CA TYR A 628 -2.67 43.54 -23.13
C TYR A 628 -2.69 42.39 -24.14
N VAL A 629 -3.34 42.61 -25.28
CA VAL A 629 -3.15 41.80 -26.49
C VAL A 629 -2.11 42.48 -27.36
N LEU A 630 -1.07 41.72 -27.72
CA LEU A 630 0.01 42.12 -28.62
C LEU A 630 0.03 41.23 -29.86
N SER A 631 0.48 41.78 -30.99
CA SER A 631 0.87 40.99 -32.17
C SER A 631 2.39 40.76 -32.20
N LEU A 632 2.82 39.67 -32.84
CA LEU A 632 4.22 39.27 -32.96
C LEU A 632 5.12 40.26 -33.74
N ASP A 633 4.54 41.22 -34.45
CA ASP A 633 5.26 42.32 -35.12
C ASP A 633 5.32 43.60 -34.27
N GLY A 634 4.82 43.55 -33.03
CA GLY A 634 4.72 44.67 -32.10
C GLY A 634 3.79 45.81 -32.54
N GLN A 635 3.05 45.66 -33.65
CA GLN A 635 2.24 46.75 -34.22
C GLN A 635 0.89 46.90 -33.51
N LEU A 636 0.28 45.79 -33.08
CA LEU A 636 -0.85 45.80 -32.17
C LEU A 636 -0.32 45.74 -30.73
N ARG A 637 -0.76 46.71 -29.91
CA ARG A 637 -0.68 46.66 -28.45
C ARG A 637 -1.94 47.34 -27.91
N GLN A 638 -2.90 46.54 -27.46
CA GLN A 638 -4.22 46.99 -27.02
C GLN A 638 -4.46 46.47 -25.61
N SER A 639 -4.80 47.34 -24.65
CA SER A 639 -5.24 46.87 -23.33
C SER A 639 -6.64 46.24 -23.46
N VAL A 640 -6.86 45.16 -22.71
CA VAL A 640 -8.01 44.26 -22.91
C VAL A 640 -8.86 44.00 -21.67
N GLY A 641 -8.41 44.49 -20.51
CA GLY A 641 -9.11 44.41 -19.23
C GLY A 641 -8.15 44.32 -18.04
N GLN A 642 -8.73 44.33 -16.84
CA GLN A 642 -8.02 44.07 -15.59
C GLN A 642 -8.48 42.74 -14.98
N GLY A 643 -7.56 42.01 -14.39
CA GLY A 643 -7.78 40.70 -13.78
C GLY A 643 -6.45 40.09 -13.36
N ASP A 644 -6.42 38.80 -13.01
CA ASP A 644 -5.18 38.13 -12.59
C ASP A 644 -4.87 36.83 -13.35
N VAL A 645 -5.88 36.13 -13.86
CA VAL A 645 -5.70 34.99 -14.77
C VAL A 645 -6.26 35.37 -16.15
N GLY A 646 -5.50 35.11 -17.21
CA GLY A 646 -5.90 35.31 -18.59
C GLY A 646 -5.74 34.02 -19.40
N PHE A 647 -6.60 33.81 -20.39
CA PHE A 647 -6.61 32.60 -21.20
C PHE A 647 -7.18 32.87 -22.60
N TRP A 648 -6.96 31.94 -23.54
CA TRP A 648 -7.54 31.97 -24.89
C TRP A 648 -8.49 30.79 -25.09
N LEU A 649 -9.65 31.07 -25.68
CA LEU A 649 -10.62 30.06 -26.11
C LEU A 649 -10.49 29.76 -27.62
N THR A 650 -10.19 30.77 -28.43
CA THR A 650 -9.94 30.65 -29.88
C THR A 650 -8.80 31.58 -30.30
N GLU A 651 -8.48 31.66 -31.58
CA GLU A 651 -7.53 32.62 -32.15
C GLU A 651 -7.91 34.10 -31.95
N ASP A 652 -9.19 34.40 -31.67
CA ASP A 652 -9.73 35.76 -31.56
C ASP A 652 -10.53 36.02 -30.26
N THR A 653 -10.82 34.98 -29.49
CA THR A 653 -11.63 35.04 -28.27
C THR A 653 -10.77 34.71 -27.06
N TYR A 654 -10.61 35.69 -26.17
CA TYR A 654 -9.86 35.58 -24.92
C TYR A 654 -10.80 35.65 -23.72
N GLY A 655 -10.32 35.24 -22.56
CA GLY A 655 -11.00 35.43 -21.28
C GLY A 655 -10.06 35.91 -20.18
N LEU A 656 -10.67 36.50 -19.15
CA LEU A 656 -10.01 37.03 -17.95
C LEU A 656 -10.82 36.61 -16.71
N ALA A 657 -10.11 36.21 -15.64
CA ALA A 657 -10.65 36.16 -14.29
C ALA A 657 -10.34 37.50 -13.60
N THR A 658 -11.39 38.19 -13.13
CA THR A 658 -11.29 39.52 -12.50
C THR A 658 -12.03 39.54 -11.16
N MET A 659 -11.54 40.33 -10.19
CA MET A 659 -12.26 40.53 -8.92
C MET A 659 -13.36 41.59 -9.12
N GLY A 660 -14.61 41.14 -9.12
CA GLY A 660 -15.80 42.00 -9.16
C GLY A 660 -16.13 42.61 -7.79
N SER A 661 -17.34 43.19 -7.67
CA SER A 661 -17.79 43.73 -6.37
C SER A 661 -18.28 42.67 -5.38
N ASN A 662 -18.39 41.42 -5.84
CA ASN A 662 -19.06 40.32 -5.13
C ASN A 662 -18.19 39.05 -5.04
N GLY A 663 -16.87 39.17 -5.23
CA GLY A 663 -15.97 38.05 -5.48
C GLY A 663 -15.50 38.00 -6.94
N TRP A 664 -14.90 36.89 -7.36
CA TRP A 664 -14.43 36.68 -8.72
C TRP A 664 -15.56 36.65 -9.77
N GLU A 665 -15.26 37.16 -10.95
CA GLU A 665 -16.07 37.11 -12.17
C GLU A 665 -15.19 36.60 -13.32
N LEU A 666 -15.71 35.64 -14.10
CA LEU A 666 -15.06 35.12 -15.30
C LEU A 666 -15.70 35.78 -16.52
N VAL A 667 -14.90 36.47 -17.34
CA VAL A 667 -15.40 37.22 -18.51
C VAL A 667 -14.66 36.82 -19.78
N THR A 668 -15.36 36.79 -20.92
CA THR A 668 -14.79 36.57 -22.26
C THR A 668 -15.00 37.77 -23.17
N ALA A 669 -14.16 37.92 -24.19
CA ALA A 669 -14.32 38.96 -25.19
C ALA A 669 -13.69 38.55 -26.53
N VAL A 670 -14.27 39.06 -27.62
CA VAL A 670 -13.87 38.76 -29.00
C VAL A 670 -13.20 39.98 -29.62
N LEU A 671 -12.02 39.78 -30.21
CA LEU A 671 -11.26 40.81 -30.90
C LEU A 671 -11.93 41.23 -32.23
N PRO A 672 -11.62 42.43 -32.75
CA PRO A 672 -10.97 43.56 -32.07
C PRO A 672 -11.95 44.38 -31.21
N HIS A 673 -13.18 43.89 -31.00
CA HIS A 673 -14.28 44.66 -30.41
C HIS A 673 -14.16 44.82 -28.89
N ASN A 674 -13.54 43.84 -28.21
CA ASN A 674 -13.22 43.81 -26.78
C ASN A 674 -14.39 44.28 -25.89
N GLN A 675 -15.58 43.73 -26.15
CA GLN A 675 -16.75 43.90 -25.31
C GLN A 675 -16.83 42.71 -24.36
N PRO A 676 -16.62 42.89 -23.04
CA PRO A 676 -16.71 41.80 -22.08
C PRO A 676 -18.11 41.20 -22.05
N ARG A 677 -18.16 39.87 -22.05
CA ARG A 677 -19.31 39.02 -21.80
C ARG A 677 -19.06 38.31 -20.48
N PHE A 678 -20.06 38.28 -19.61
CA PHE A 678 -20.01 37.57 -18.35
C PHE A 678 -20.28 36.09 -18.59
N LEU A 679 -19.41 35.20 -18.11
CA LEU A 679 -19.64 33.75 -18.10
C LEU A 679 -20.26 33.29 -16.77
N LEU A 680 -19.53 33.49 -15.67
CA LEU A 680 -19.92 33.07 -14.32
C LEU A 680 -19.31 34.00 -13.25
N ASN A 681 -19.79 33.86 -12.02
CA ASN A 681 -19.21 34.48 -10.83
C ASN A 681 -18.88 33.44 -9.75
N GLU A 682 -18.12 33.86 -8.74
CA GLU A 682 -17.69 33.03 -7.62
C GLU A 682 -18.84 32.32 -6.88
N ALA A 683 -20.01 32.96 -6.75
CA ALA A 683 -21.16 32.33 -6.10
C ALA A 683 -21.79 31.19 -6.93
N ASP A 684 -21.53 31.15 -8.26
CA ASP A 684 -21.92 30.03 -9.12
C ASP A 684 -20.99 28.82 -8.87
N LEU A 685 -19.68 29.06 -8.73
CA LEU A 685 -18.71 28.01 -8.38
C LEU A 685 -18.91 27.48 -6.95
N LEU A 686 -19.10 28.38 -5.98
CA LEU A 686 -19.41 28.04 -4.60
C LEU A 686 -20.73 27.26 -4.47
N ALA A 687 -21.66 27.37 -5.44
CA ALA A 687 -22.94 26.65 -5.39
C ALA A 687 -22.74 25.12 -5.50
N GLU A 688 -21.79 24.67 -6.32
CA GLU A 688 -21.50 23.26 -6.59
C GLU A 688 -20.65 22.58 -5.50
N ILE A 689 -19.92 23.35 -4.67
CA ILE A 689 -19.21 22.80 -3.51
C ILE A 689 -20.21 22.44 -2.40
N PRO A 690 -20.17 21.23 -1.80
CA PRO A 690 -21.08 20.82 -0.71
C PRO A 690 -21.11 21.82 0.44
N ALA A 691 -22.28 22.02 1.07
CA ALA A 691 -22.46 23.06 2.09
C ALA A 691 -21.64 22.81 3.39
N GLU A 692 -21.16 21.59 3.57
CA GLU A 692 -20.26 21.12 4.61
C GLU A 692 -18.77 21.31 4.28
N GLU A 693 -18.41 21.47 3.00
CA GLU A 693 -17.03 21.58 2.46
C GLU A 693 -16.73 22.98 1.87
N ARG A 694 -17.73 23.88 1.87
CA ARG A 694 -17.74 25.16 1.15
C ARG A 694 -16.91 26.23 1.87
N PRO A 695 -15.88 26.83 1.21
CA PRO A 695 -15.10 27.91 1.78
C PRO A 695 -15.90 29.22 1.80
N ASP A 696 -15.46 30.20 2.61
CA ASP A 696 -16.06 31.54 2.64
C ASP A 696 -15.83 32.31 1.32
N ASN A 697 -14.70 32.05 0.64
CA ASN A 697 -14.36 32.61 -0.67
C ASN A 697 -13.33 31.76 -1.42
N LEU A 698 -13.29 31.91 -2.75
CA LEU A 698 -12.34 31.26 -3.66
C LEU A 698 -11.29 32.23 -4.21
N ILE A 699 -10.17 31.68 -4.68
CA ILE A 699 -9.20 32.37 -5.56
C ILE A 699 -9.00 31.51 -6.80
N ILE A 700 -9.24 32.08 -7.98
CA ILE A 700 -8.98 31.43 -9.28
C ILE A 700 -7.46 31.44 -9.52
N ASN A 701 -6.84 30.26 -9.55
CA ASN A 701 -5.41 30.10 -9.79
C ASN A 701 -5.10 29.98 -11.29
N GLN A 702 -5.86 29.15 -12.01
CA GLN A 702 -5.61 28.80 -13.41
C GLN A 702 -6.92 28.54 -14.16
N VAL A 703 -6.93 28.84 -15.46
CA VAL A 703 -8.01 28.47 -16.39
C VAL A 703 -7.36 27.85 -17.62
N MET A 704 -7.80 26.65 -18.00
CA MET A 704 -7.21 25.84 -19.08
C MET A 704 -8.32 25.38 -20.03
N VAL A 705 -8.13 25.58 -21.34
CA VAL A 705 -9.12 25.24 -22.35
C VAL A 705 -8.74 23.91 -22.99
N ASN A 706 -9.73 23.05 -23.28
CA ASN A 706 -9.49 21.78 -23.97
C ASN A 706 -8.93 22.07 -25.39
N PRO A 707 -7.72 21.58 -25.73
CA PRO A 707 -7.06 21.90 -27.01
C PRO A 707 -7.83 21.45 -28.25
N THR A 708 -8.71 20.45 -28.14
CA THR A 708 -9.55 19.96 -29.26
C THR A 708 -11.00 20.44 -29.18
N ASN A 709 -11.43 21.05 -28.08
CA ASN A 709 -12.81 21.52 -27.89
C ASN A 709 -12.90 22.79 -27.02
N ALA A 710 -12.89 23.97 -27.65
CA ALA A 710 -12.99 25.26 -26.96
C ALA A 710 -14.24 25.48 -26.08
N GLN A 711 -15.26 24.60 -26.15
CA GLN A 711 -16.41 24.64 -25.25
C GLN A 711 -16.12 24.01 -23.89
N GLU A 712 -15.07 23.19 -23.75
CA GLU A 712 -14.67 22.61 -22.47
C GLU A 712 -13.51 23.40 -21.88
N THR A 713 -13.65 23.80 -20.62
CA THR A 713 -12.65 24.60 -19.89
C THR A 713 -12.56 24.12 -18.45
N LEU A 714 -11.35 23.88 -17.97
CA LEU A 714 -11.05 23.64 -16.56
C LEU A 714 -10.75 24.95 -15.86
N LEU A 715 -11.31 25.12 -14.67
CA LEU A 715 -11.04 26.22 -13.75
C LEU A 715 -10.54 25.63 -12.43
N HIS A 716 -9.28 25.90 -12.11
CA HIS A 716 -8.65 25.54 -10.84
C HIS A 716 -8.76 26.76 -9.91
N ALA A 717 -9.49 26.59 -8.82
CA ALA A 717 -9.58 27.55 -7.73
C ALA A 717 -9.18 26.93 -6.38
N ARG A 718 -8.95 27.75 -5.35
CA ARG A 718 -8.65 27.32 -3.98
C ARG A 718 -9.35 28.18 -2.94
N GLU A 719 -9.38 27.78 -1.68
CA GLU A 719 -9.82 28.63 -0.58
C GLU A 719 -8.95 29.90 -0.44
N GLY A 720 -9.58 31.06 -0.23
CA GLY A 720 -8.91 32.36 -0.19
C GLY A 720 -8.27 32.74 1.15
N VAL A 721 -7.34 31.93 1.66
CA VAL A 721 -6.67 32.16 2.94
C VAL A 721 -5.77 33.41 2.89
N THR A 722 -5.93 34.33 3.85
CA THR A 722 -5.44 35.71 3.72
C THR A 722 -3.95 35.96 3.99
N SER A 723 -3.15 34.98 4.44
CA SER A 723 -1.70 35.16 4.56
C SER A 723 -0.88 33.88 4.76
N GLY A 724 0.13 33.67 3.90
CA GLY A 724 1.41 33.06 4.30
C GLY A 724 1.72 31.65 3.78
N SER A 725 2.42 31.59 2.64
CA SER A 725 2.87 30.38 1.93
C SER A 725 1.75 29.54 1.32
N PHE A 726 1.98 29.07 0.09
CA PHE A 726 1.21 27.97 -0.48
C PHE A 726 1.57 26.69 0.29
N GLY A 727 0.58 25.86 0.62
CA GLY A 727 0.76 24.57 1.26
C GLY A 727 0.13 23.43 0.45
N PRO A 728 0.68 22.21 0.48
CA PRO A 728 0.00 21.03 -0.07
C PRO A 728 -1.29 20.67 0.69
N ASP A 729 -1.51 21.26 1.87
CA ASP A 729 -2.77 21.21 2.65
C ASP A 729 -3.86 22.19 2.15
N ASP A 730 -3.55 23.15 1.25
CA ASP A 730 -4.49 24.21 0.84
C ASP A 730 -5.69 23.63 0.04
N PRO A 731 -6.96 23.77 0.50
CA PRO A 731 -8.12 23.22 -0.20
C PRO A 731 -8.26 23.76 -1.62
N SER A 732 -8.07 22.86 -2.59
CA SER A 732 -8.09 23.16 -4.02
C SER A 732 -9.26 22.45 -4.70
N TYR A 733 -9.92 23.16 -5.61
CA TYR A 733 -11.17 22.78 -6.26
C TYR A 733 -11.00 22.88 -7.78
N LEU A 734 -11.34 21.79 -8.47
CA LEU A 734 -11.27 21.72 -9.93
C LEU A 734 -12.68 21.67 -10.52
N PHE A 735 -13.03 22.68 -11.31
CA PHE A 735 -14.31 22.75 -12.01
C PHE A 735 -14.12 22.48 -13.50
N LYS A 736 -14.95 21.62 -14.07
CA LYS A 736 -15.16 21.55 -15.52
C LYS A 736 -16.33 22.45 -15.89
N LEU A 737 -16.11 23.30 -16.89
CA LEU A 737 -17.09 24.22 -17.46
C LEU A 737 -17.42 23.76 -18.88
N THR A 738 -18.71 23.60 -19.17
CA THR A 738 -19.23 23.45 -20.53
C THR A 738 -19.80 24.79 -20.97
N LEU A 739 -19.21 25.40 -21.99
CA LEU A 739 -19.60 26.68 -22.55
C LEU A 739 -20.55 26.51 -23.74
N THR A 740 -21.40 27.52 -23.99
CA THR A 740 -22.24 27.56 -25.19
C THR A 740 -21.39 27.56 -26.47
N ALA A 741 -21.95 27.07 -27.57
CA ALA A 741 -21.28 27.02 -28.88
C ALA A 741 -20.90 28.37 -29.51
N ASP A 742 -21.25 29.50 -28.87
CA ASP A 742 -20.80 30.86 -29.22
C ASP A 742 -19.85 31.49 -28.18
N LEU A 743 -19.40 30.68 -27.21
CA LEU A 743 -18.43 30.97 -26.15
C LEU A 743 -18.79 32.21 -25.31
N ALA A 744 -20.10 32.47 -25.19
CA ALA A 744 -20.69 33.66 -24.59
C ALA A 744 -21.32 33.45 -23.21
N SER A 745 -21.51 32.19 -22.81
CA SER A 745 -22.17 31.79 -21.56
C SER A 745 -21.78 30.35 -21.18
N VAL A 746 -22.07 29.97 -19.94
CA VAL A 746 -21.88 28.60 -19.41
C VAL A 746 -23.20 27.85 -19.51
N ASP A 747 -23.19 26.65 -20.10
CA ASP A 747 -24.32 25.72 -20.11
C ASP A 747 -24.30 24.78 -18.89
N GLU A 748 -23.11 24.39 -18.39
CA GLU A 748 -22.94 23.47 -17.25
C GLU A 748 -21.65 23.76 -16.46
N ILE A 749 -21.71 23.57 -15.14
CA ILE A 749 -20.57 23.59 -14.20
C ILE A 749 -20.57 22.26 -13.47
N GLU A 750 -19.43 21.56 -13.48
CA GLU A 750 -19.22 20.29 -12.79
C GLU A 750 -18.02 20.43 -11.83
N LEU A 751 -18.21 20.07 -10.55
CA LEU A 751 -17.11 19.97 -9.58
C LEU A 751 -16.46 18.59 -9.68
N LEU A 752 -15.25 18.52 -10.24
CA LEU A 752 -14.44 17.31 -10.30
C LEU A 752 -13.84 17.05 -8.92
N ARG A 753 -14.49 16.18 -8.14
CA ARG A 753 -14.01 15.79 -6.81
C ARG A 753 -12.69 15.02 -6.89
N MET A 754 -11.72 15.46 -6.09
CA MET A 754 -10.45 14.77 -5.88
C MET A 754 -10.07 14.88 -4.40
N ASP A 755 -9.50 13.83 -3.81
CA ASP A 755 -9.23 13.80 -2.37
C ASP A 755 -8.12 14.78 -1.94
N SER A 756 -7.15 15.05 -2.82
CA SER A 756 -6.26 16.23 -2.75
C SER A 756 -5.50 16.46 -4.06
N PHE A 757 -5.29 17.73 -4.41
CA PHE A 757 -4.29 18.17 -5.39
C PHE A 757 -3.82 19.58 -5.01
N SER A 758 -2.62 19.98 -5.47
CA SER A 758 -1.94 21.18 -4.90
C SER A 758 -1.23 22.08 -5.93
N GLY A 759 -1.35 21.81 -7.23
CA GLY A 759 -0.66 22.64 -8.22
C GLY A 759 -1.11 22.48 -9.66
N VAL A 760 -0.55 21.49 -10.34
CA VAL A 760 -0.60 21.40 -11.81
C VAL A 760 -1.93 20.79 -12.25
N VAL A 761 -2.58 21.42 -13.22
CA VAL A 761 -3.73 20.85 -13.93
C VAL A 761 -3.50 21.05 -15.44
N GLY A 762 -4.10 20.21 -16.28
CA GLY A 762 -4.08 20.39 -17.73
C GLY A 762 -4.95 19.37 -18.48
N PHE A 763 -4.86 19.41 -19.80
CA PHE A 763 -5.39 18.38 -20.70
C PHE A 763 -4.25 17.68 -21.43
N SER A 764 -4.45 16.42 -21.80
CA SER A 764 -3.64 15.75 -22.85
C SER A 764 -3.78 16.50 -24.20
N PRO A 765 -2.82 16.38 -25.13
CA PRO A 765 -2.87 17.08 -26.42
C PRO A 765 -4.11 16.78 -27.29
N ASP A 766 -4.70 15.60 -27.18
CA ASP A 766 -5.97 15.22 -27.84
C ASP A 766 -7.22 15.71 -27.10
N GLY A 767 -7.07 16.26 -25.89
CA GLY A 767 -8.17 16.74 -25.07
C GLY A 767 -8.95 15.65 -24.33
N ARG A 768 -8.52 14.37 -24.36
CA ARG A 768 -9.23 13.26 -23.71
C ARG A 768 -9.01 13.21 -22.21
N PHE A 769 -7.76 13.23 -21.75
CA PHE A 769 -7.41 13.09 -20.35
C PHE A 769 -7.29 14.45 -19.68
N ILE A 770 -7.86 14.57 -18.49
CA ILE A 770 -7.58 15.66 -17.56
C ILE A 770 -6.41 15.20 -16.69
N ILE A 771 -5.33 15.98 -16.69
CA ILE A 771 -4.09 15.70 -15.96
C ILE A 771 -4.12 16.54 -14.68
N VAL A 772 -3.87 15.94 -13.52
CA VAL A 772 -3.79 16.65 -12.24
C VAL A 772 -2.58 16.17 -11.44
N GLY A 773 -1.74 17.10 -10.99
CA GLY A 773 -0.52 16.86 -10.21
C GLY A 773 -0.61 17.38 -8.78
N ASN A 774 -0.12 16.57 -7.84
CA ASN A 774 -0.02 16.86 -6.41
C ASN A 774 1.44 16.78 -5.94
N TYR A 775 1.93 17.80 -5.25
CA TYR A 775 3.32 17.88 -4.78
C TYR A 775 3.58 17.01 -3.54
N GLY A 776 4.73 16.33 -3.51
CA GLY A 776 5.22 15.71 -2.29
C GLY A 776 5.59 16.74 -1.21
N TYR A 777 5.22 16.46 0.05
CA TYR A 777 5.49 17.34 1.20
C TYR A 777 6.98 17.58 1.51
N SER A 778 7.88 16.77 0.93
CA SER A 778 9.27 16.65 1.39
C SER A 778 10.30 16.39 0.27
N GLY A 779 9.92 16.46 -1.01
CA GLY A 779 10.81 16.16 -2.13
C GLY A 779 10.32 16.78 -3.45
N PRO A 780 11.13 16.69 -4.53
CA PRO A 780 10.79 17.24 -5.84
C PRO A 780 9.77 16.39 -6.62
N SER A 781 9.26 15.31 -6.05
CA SER A 781 8.34 14.40 -6.73
C SER A 781 6.93 14.97 -6.87
N VAL A 782 6.30 14.65 -8.00
CA VAL A 782 4.89 14.98 -8.28
C VAL A 782 4.14 13.68 -8.50
N THR A 783 3.02 13.52 -7.79
CA THR A 783 2.07 12.43 -8.01
C THR A 783 0.98 12.92 -8.95
N TRP A 784 0.81 12.25 -10.09
CA TRP A 784 -0.15 12.60 -11.12
C TRP A 784 -1.31 11.61 -11.17
N TYR A 785 -2.47 12.14 -11.52
CA TYR A 785 -3.69 11.39 -11.80
C TYR A 785 -4.21 11.78 -13.18
N LEU A 786 -4.65 10.79 -13.95
CA LEU A 786 -5.29 10.99 -15.25
C LEU A 786 -6.77 10.63 -15.15
N LEU A 787 -7.64 11.62 -15.31
CA LEU A 787 -9.09 11.41 -15.40
C LEU A 787 -9.49 11.34 -16.88
N ASP A 788 -9.92 10.15 -17.32
CA ASP A 788 -10.39 9.91 -18.67
C ASP A 788 -11.83 10.40 -18.85
N GLN A 789 -12.03 11.42 -19.69
CA GLN A 789 -13.35 12.01 -19.90
C GLN A 789 -14.30 11.13 -20.74
N GLU A 790 -13.82 10.08 -21.41
CA GLU A 790 -14.71 9.14 -22.13
C GLU A 790 -15.34 8.10 -21.19
N THR A 791 -14.64 7.73 -20.11
CA THR A 791 -15.05 6.65 -19.19
C THR A 791 -15.44 7.14 -17.79
N GLY A 792 -14.97 8.33 -17.39
CA GLY A 792 -15.09 8.83 -16.03
C GLY A 792 -14.17 8.12 -15.02
N GLN A 793 -13.17 7.37 -15.50
CA GLN A 793 -12.22 6.66 -14.65
C GLN A 793 -10.98 7.51 -14.38
N THR A 794 -10.51 7.48 -13.13
CA THR A 794 -9.20 8.02 -12.74
C THR A 794 -8.16 6.90 -12.79
N SER A 795 -6.95 7.18 -13.27
CA SER A 795 -5.82 6.26 -13.21
C SER A 795 -5.34 6.00 -11.77
N GLU A 796 -4.59 4.92 -11.61
CA GLU A 796 -3.65 4.79 -10.48
C GLU A 796 -2.64 5.96 -10.48
N PRO A 797 -2.04 6.30 -9.31
CA PRO A 797 -1.09 7.40 -9.19
C PRO A 797 0.21 7.13 -9.96
N ILE A 798 0.65 8.10 -10.75
CA ILE A 798 1.90 8.08 -11.52
C ILE A 798 2.91 9.01 -10.82
N ILE A 799 4.11 8.56 -10.49
CA ILE A 799 5.08 9.35 -9.72
C ILE A 799 6.27 9.73 -10.59
N THR A 800 6.52 11.04 -10.78
CA THR A 800 7.69 11.56 -11.51
C THR A 800 8.66 12.28 -10.58
N GLN A 801 9.95 12.29 -10.94
CA GLN A 801 10.87 13.31 -10.43
C GLN A 801 10.57 14.64 -11.15
N GLY A 802 10.26 15.70 -10.40
CA GLY A 802 9.93 17.00 -10.97
C GLY A 802 8.64 17.01 -11.79
N TYR A 803 8.51 18.01 -12.67
CA TYR A 803 7.31 18.34 -13.46
C TYR A 803 7.14 17.48 -14.73
N ASN A 804 7.75 16.29 -14.75
CA ASN A 804 8.17 15.62 -15.97
C ASN A 804 7.15 14.60 -16.52
N LEU A 805 6.05 15.11 -17.08
CA LEU A 805 5.18 14.37 -18.00
C LEU A 805 5.22 15.00 -19.39
N SER A 806 5.90 14.34 -20.33
CA SER A 806 5.83 14.70 -21.76
C SER A 806 4.80 13.82 -22.48
N TRP A 807 4.04 14.39 -23.41
CA TRP A 807 2.96 13.71 -24.13
C TRP A 807 3.24 13.70 -25.63
N SER A 808 2.85 12.64 -26.32
CA SER A 808 2.84 12.63 -27.78
C SER A 808 1.82 13.66 -28.31
N PRO A 809 2.06 14.31 -29.47
CA PRO A 809 1.13 15.31 -30.01
C PRO A 809 -0.28 14.79 -30.32
N ASP A 810 -0.46 13.48 -30.46
CA ASP A 810 -1.75 12.80 -30.65
C ASP A 810 -2.44 12.38 -29.33
N GLY A 811 -1.85 12.71 -28.17
CA GLY A 811 -2.37 12.39 -26.83
C GLY A 811 -2.46 10.91 -26.48
N GLN A 812 -2.03 9.99 -27.37
CA GLN A 812 -2.19 8.55 -27.15
C GLN A 812 -1.14 7.97 -26.20
N TRP A 813 0.01 8.64 -26.05
CA TRP A 813 1.11 8.25 -25.19
C TRP A 813 1.58 9.41 -24.31
N PHE A 814 2.04 9.08 -23.10
CA PHE A 814 2.90 9.95 -22.30
C PHE A 814 4.14 9.21 -21.82
N ILE A 815 5.14 9.93 -21.35
CA ILE A 815 6.36 9.36 -20.79
C ILE A 815 6.57 9.83 -19.36
N GLN A 816 6.83 8.86 -18.49
CA GLN A 816 7.28 9.03 -17.11
C GLN A 816 8.80 8.80 -17.06
N ASP A 817 9.53 9.75 -16.48
CA ASP A 817 10.97 9.63 -16.20
C ASP A 817 11.23 9.06 -14.79
N THR A 818 12.26 8.21 -14.69
CA THR A 818 12.79 7.68 -13.42
C THR A 818 14.32 7.59 -13.50
N ASP A 819 15.01 7.55 -12.35
CA ASP A 819 16.48 7.46 -12.25
C ASP A 819 17.17 6.34 -13.08
N ASN A 820 16.45 5.36 -13.65
CA ASN A 820 17.05 4.20 -14.35
C ASN A 820 16.32 3.77 -15.64
N TYR A 821 15.10 4.26 -15.88
CA TYR A 821 14.29 3.86 -17.04
C TYR A 821 13.18 4.88 -17.33
N LEU A 822 12.72 4.85 -18.57
CA LEU A 822 11.54 5.56 -19.04
C LEU A 822 10.37 4.59 -19.15
N LEU A 823 9.18 5.06 -18.76
CA LEU A 823 7.93 4.30 -18.88
C LEU A 823 6.98 5.06 -19.80
N LEU A 824 6.98 4.67 -21.08
CA LEU A 824 6.12 5.24 -22.11
C LEU A 824 4.75 4.54 -22.01
N THR A 825 3.73 5.25 -21.54
CA THR A 825 2.43 4.69 -21.16
C THR A 825 1.33 5.12 -22.15
N ALA A 826 0.51 4.16 -22.56
CA ALA A 826 -0.70 4.38 -23.36
C ALA A 826 -1.94 4.24 -22.46
N PRO A 827 -2.39 5.30 -21.76
CA PRO A 827 -3.38 5.21 -20.68
C PRO A 827 -4.73 4.65 -21.13
N ALA A 828 -5.16 4.91 -22.37
CA ALA A 828 -6.40 4.40 -22.95
C ALA A 828 -6.42 2.86 -23.16
N TYR A 829 -5.29 2.18 -22.95
CA TYR A 829 -5.09 0.75 -23.24
C TYR A 829 -4.47 -0.03 -22.07
N GLU A 830 -4.33 0.59 -20.89
CA GLU A 830 -3.69 0.00 -19.69
C GLU A 830 -2.28 -0.58 -19.98
N TYR A 831 -1.57 0.01 -20.95
CA TYR A 831 -0.31 -0.53 -21.50
C TYR A 831 0.89 0.38 -21.23
N GLN A 832 2.03 -0.24 -20.93
CA GLN A 832 3.30 0.42 -20.65
C GLN A 832 4.42 -0.16 -21.52
N HIS A 833 5.27 0.71 -22.06
CA HIS A 833 6.48 0.32 -22.78
C HIS A 833 7.71 0.81 -22.01
N PHE A 834 8.55 -0.14 -21.60
CA PHE A 834 9.73 0.07 -20.79
C PHE A 834 10.97 0.31 -21.67
N ILE A 835 11.69 1.41 -21.41
CA ILE A 835 12.94 1.76 -22.11
C ILE A 835 14.03 1.98 -21.05
N PRO A 836 15.01 1.07 -20.89
CA PRO A 836 16.05 1.22 -19.88
C PRO A 836 17.09 2.27 -20.26
N HIS A 837 17.69 2.90 -19.25
CA HIS A 837 18.94 3.65 -19.36
C HIS A 837 19.90 3.36 -18.20
N GLY A 838 21.06 4.00 -18.23
CA GLY A 838 22.07 3.95 -17.17
C GLY A 838 22.66 5.32 -16.86
N PHE A 839 21.89 6.38 -17.12
CA PHE A 839 22.21 7.77 -16.83
C PHE A 839 21.91 8.10 -15.35
N ASP A 840 22.52 9.17 -14.83
CA ASP A 840 22.12 9.79 -13.56
C ASP A 840 20.78 10.57 -13.73
N SER A 841 20.29 11.20 -12.66
CA SER A 841 19.08 12.04 -12.61
C SER A 841 18.81 12.86 -13.88
N CYS A 842 17.65 12.67 -14.50
CA CYS A 842 17.24 13.32 -15.76
C CYS A 842 16.13 14.38 -15.54
N PRO A 843 16.46 15.60 -15.05
CA PRO A 843 15.45 16.60 -14.70
C PRO A 843 14.59 17.15 -15.86
N GLN A 844 14.80 16.74 -17.12
CA GLN A 844 13.85 16.96 -18.22
C GLN A 844 13.77 15.75 -19.16
N VAL A 845 12.55 15.40 -19.57
CA VAL A 845 12.25 14.47 -20.67
C VAL A 845 11.30 15.14 -21.67
N ILE A 846 11.59 15.02 -22.96
CA ILE A 846 10.71 15.47 -24.06
C ILE A 846 10.48 14.31 -25.05
N LEU A 847 9.21 14.09 -25.40
CA LEU A 847 8.79 13.14 -26.43
C LEU A 847 8.57 13.88 -27.77
N SER A 848 9.62 13.95 -28.58
CA SER A 848 9.62 14.57 -29.91
C SER A 848 9.07 13.59 -30.95
N VAL A 849 8.16 14.05 -31.83
CA VAL A 849 7.44 13.20 -32.79
C VAL A 849 7.48 13.78 -34.20
N ASP A 850 7.78 12.93 -35.20
CA ASP A 850 7.85 13.32 -36.62
C ASP A 850 6.46 13.73 -37.16
N GLU A 851 6.32 14.94 -37.74
CA GLU A 851 5.10 15.43 -38.42
C GLU A 851 4.87 14.84 -39.84
#